data_AF-A0A6C1SQY6-F1
#
_entry.id   AF-A0A6C1SQY6-F1
#
_cell.length_a   1.000
_cell.length_b   1.000
_cell.length_c   1.000
_cell.angle_alpha   90.00
_cell.angle_beta   90.00
_cell.angle_gamma   90.00
#
_symmetry.space_group_name_H-M   'P 1'
#
loop_
_entity.id
_entity.type
_entity.pdbx_description
1 polymer ?
#
loop_
_entity_poly.entity_id
_entity_poly.type
_entity_poly.pdbx_seq_one_letter_code
_entity_poly.pdbx_strand_id
1 'polypeptide(L)'
;MDIAMIGSGYVGLVSGACFSEFGVNVTCVDKDAAKIDRLRRGEIPIYEPGLEALVAGNVQAGRLRFSTDLTAAVKGMDAVFIAVGTPSRRGDGHADLSYVFAAAKEIAEAMDGYTVVVNKSTVPVGTGDEVERLIRQFRPDTDFDVVSNPEFLREGSAINDFMRPDRVVIGTDSERAREVMRQLYRVLYLIETPIVFTSRTSSELIKYAANAFLATKITFINEMADLCERVGADVHDVARGIGLDGRIGRKFLHAGPGYGGSCFPKDTLALTRTARDAGSPVRIIETVVDINDRRKQHMAEKIIATCGGSVAGKTIAVLGLTFKPNTDDMRDAPSLGIVPALQQAGAQVRAFDPEGMHEAKALLQGVTWCDDAYGCLEDADAVAILTEWNEFRALDLDRVKSLLKAPVMVDLRNVYEPAEMAAAGFTYVSVGRPILAPTSGPAARTVVYGPARMHPSILREYDIRGIVGDTLTVEDVYAVGRAFATLARKQDKQTVAVGYDGRLTSPLLERTLVDGLVDGGMTVHRIGLAPTPMLYFATKYLGADAGMSVTGSHNPPEYNGIKMTLGGRSFFGGDIQALGRLARSGEFVSGRGRWQDAAIDDAYVARLAQDAASGRPLSVAWDPGNGAAAAVLQKLCRNLPGRHVLINDRVDGRFPAHHPDPTVEANLAQLKEVVASEGCDLGIALDGDGDRIGVVDHLGRVLWGDQLLVILAGPVLADCPGATVIADVKSSQVFFDEITRMGGQPVMSRTGHSLIKSLMAETGAPLAGEMSGHIFFAHRYYGFDDALYAAVRLLAILAGSDRSLADMKNALPVMVNTPEIRIDCPDDRKFAVIDEVRARLRDNANSLRVDEVDGVRVTGPDGWWLLRASNTQPVLVGRCEAADGPGLDRQVAALAQELRASGVTTAADFAGPTG
;
A
#
# COMPACT_ATOMS: atom_id res chain seq x y z
N MET A 1 -31.86 7.78 10.87
CA MET A 1 -31.90 8.81 9.83
C MET A 1 -32.27 8.09 8.56
N ASP A 2 -33.30 8.58 7.92
CA ASP A 2 -33.95 7.95 6.78
C ASP A 2 -33.84 8.90 5.59
N ILE A 3 -33.23 8.43 4.50
CA ILE A 3 -33.00 9.24 3.31
C ILE A 3 -33.53 8.55 2.05
N ALA A 4 -34.00 9.36 1.10
CA ALA A 4 -34.30 8.92 -0.25
C ALA A 4 -33.23 9.40 -1.22
N MET A 5 -32.84 8.54 -2.17
CA MET A 5 -31.86 8.84 -3.21
C MET A 5 -32.53 8.70 -4.59
N ILE A 6 -32.84 9.84 -5.23
CA ILE A 6 -33.52 9.87 -6.52
C ILE A 6 -32.48 9.84 -7.65
N GLY A 7 -32.50 8.76 -8.41
CA GLY A 7 -31.51 8.40 -9.41
C GLY A 7 -30.61 7.27 -8.90
N SER A 8 -30.56 6.16 -9.64
CA SER A 8 -29.70 5.00 -9.33
C SER A 8 -28.60 4.80 -10.38
N GLY A 9 -28.14 5.91 -10.98
CA GLY A 9 -26.90 5.93 -11.74
C GLY A 9 -25.67 5.96 -10.83
N TYR A 10 -24.49 6.19 -11.43
CA TYR A 10 -23.21 6.16 -10.71
C TYR A 10 -23.20 6.93 -9.38
N VAL A 11 -23.57 8.22 -9.41
CA VAL A 11 -23.57 9.08 -8.23
C VAL A 11 -24.56 8.60 -7.17
N GLY A 12 -25.80 8.32 -7.57
CA GLY A 12 -26.88 8.00 -6.65
C GLY A 12 -26.74 6.62 -6.02
N LEU A 13 -26.46 5.59 -6.84
CA LEU A 13 -26.31 4.22 -6.34
C LEU A 13 -25.12 4.09 -5.38
N VAL A 14 -23.96 4.64 -5.75
CA VAL A 14 -22.77 4.59 -4.89
C VAL A 14 -22.99 5.38 -3.60
N SER A 15 -23.50 6.61 -3.68
CA SER A 15 -23.75 7.42 -2.48
C SER A 15 -24.77 6.75 -1.57
N GLY A 16 -25.84 6.19 -2.13
CA GLY A 16 -26.87 5.48 -1.36
C GLY A 16 -26.32 4.24 -0.66
N ALA A 17 -25.55 3.40 -1.37
CA ALA A 17 -24.92 2.23 -0.79
C ALA A 17 -23.92 2.60 0.32
N CYS A 18 -23.08 3.62 0.10
CA CYS A 18 -22.10 4.05 1.09
C CYS A 18 -22.76 4.68 2.33
N PHE A 19 -23.81 5.49 2.17
CA PHE A 19 -24.57 5.97 3.33
C PHE A 19 -25.18 4.82 4.14
N SER A 20 -25.70 3.79 3.46
CA SER A 20 -26.30 2.64 4.14
C SER A 20 -25.29 1.82 4.95
N GLU A 21 -24.03 1.80 4.52
CA GLU A 21 -22.94 1.15 5.25
C GLU A 21 -22.69 1.78 6.63
N PHE A 22 -22.91 3.10 6.76
CA PHE A 22 -22.79 3.81 8.03
C PHE A 22 -24.07 3.78 8.88
N GLY A 23 -25.01 2.89 8.56
CA GLY A 23 -26.23 2.70 9.35
C GLY A 23 -27.39 3.63 8.98
N VAL A 24 -27.30 4.40 7.90
CA VAL A 24 -28.41 5.21 7.38
C VAL A 24 -29.40 4.31 6.65
N ASN A 25 -30.70 4.52 6.85
CA ASN A 25 -31.71 3.81 6.05
C ASN A 25 -31.89 4.56 4.73
N VAL A 26 -31.65 3.88 3.61
CA VAL A 26 -31.63 4.48 2.28
C VAL A 26 -32.64 3.78 1.36
N THR A 27 -33.49 4.58 0.70
CA THR A 27 -34.30 4.10 -0.42
C THR A 27 -33.82 4.75 -1.72
N CYS A 28 -33.20 3.97 -2.60
CA CYS A 28 -32.83 4.38 -3.95
C CYS A 28 -34.05 4.26 -4.88
N VAL A 29 -34.37 5.36 -5.58
CA VAL A 29 -35.54 5.48 -6.46
C VAL A 29 -35.10 5.75 -7.88
N ASP A 30 -35.66 5.04 -8.85
CA ASP A 30 -35.43 5.28 -10.27
C ASP A 30 -36.70 5.00 -11.07
N LYS A 31 -36.92 5.75 -12.15
CA LYS A 31 -38.08 5.54 -13.04
C LYS A 31 -37.89 4.34 -13.95
N ASP A 32 -36.65 3.92 -14.17
CA ASP A 32 -36.33 2.74 -14.95
C ASP A 32 -36.64 1.46 -14.14
N ALA A 33 -37.82 0.89 -14.41
CA ALA A 33 -38.27 -0.34 -13.76
C ALA A 33 -37.32 -1.52 -14.01
N ALA A 34 -36.74 -1.62 -15.21
CA ALA A 34 -35.80 -2.70 -15.54
C ALA A 34 -34.53 -2.58 -14.69
N LYS A 35 -34.02 -1.36 -14.50
CA LYS A 35 -32.87 -1.10 -13.63
C LYS A 35 -33.16 -1.41 -12.16
N ILE A 36 -34.33 -1.02 -11.65
CA ILE A 36 -34.73 -1.33 -10.27
C ILE A 36 -34.90 -2.85 -10.08
N ASP A 37 -35.48 -3.56 -11.04
CA ASP A 37 -35.65 -5.01 -10.96
C ASP A 37 -34.31 -5.74 -11.01
N ARG A 38 -33.34 -5.27 -11.79
CA ARG A 38 -31.95 -5.75 -11.76
C ARG A 38 -31.33 -5.57 -10.37
N LEU A 39 -31.41 -4.35 -9.82
CA LEU A 39 -30.87 -4.03 -8.48
C LEU A 39 -31.51 -4.89 -7.37
N ARG A 40 -32.81 -5.17 -7.46
CA ARG A 40 -33.51 -6.07 -6.52
C ARG A 40 -33.05 -7.52 -6.60
N ARG A 41 -32.53 -7.95 -7.76
CA ARG A 41 -31.89 -9.27 -7.93
C ARG A 41 -30.41 -9.29 -7.57
N GLY A 42 -29.84 -8.16 -7.12
CA GLY A 42 -28.42 -8.02 -6.83
C GLY A 42 -27.55 -7.72 -8.07
N GLU A 43 -28.16 -7.53 -9.25
CA GLU A 43 -27.44 -7.23 -10.49
C GLU A 43 -27.14 -5.71 -10.56
N ILE A 44 -25.86 -5.33 -10.50
CA ILE A 44 -25.45 -3.92 -10.52
C ILE A 44 -25.45 -3.38 -11.97
N PRO A 45 -26.09 -2.24 -12.26
CA PRO A 45 -26.23 -1.69 -13.60
C PRO A 45 -25.06 -0.82 -14.07
N ILE A 46 -23.99 -0.73 -13.28
CA ILE A 46 -22.79 0.08 -13.51
C ILE A 46 -21.56 -0.71 -13.04
N TYR A 47 -20.38 -0.38 -13.56
CA TYR A 47 -19.12 -0.91 -13.03
C TYR A 47 -18.54 0.02 -11.95
N GLU A 48 -18.42 -0.49 -10.73
CA GLU A 48 -17.68 0.14 -9.65
C GLU A 48 -17.08 -0.95 -8.74
N PRO A 49 -15.73 -1.03 -8.61
CA PRO A 49 -15.09 -2.08 -7.82
C PRO A 49 -15.60 -2.15 -6.38
N GLY A 50 -16.15 -3.30 -5.99
CA GLY A 50 -16.68 -3.55 -4.64
C GLY A 50 -18.14 -3.15 -4.41
N LEU A 51 -18.80 -2.52 -5.39
CA LEU A 51 -20.18 -2.04 -5.23
C LEU A 51 -21.20 -3.17 -5.07
N GLU A 52 -21.01 -4.29 -5.78
CA GLU A 52 -21.90 -5.45 -5.70
C GLU A 52 -21.98 -6.02 -4.28
N ALA A 53 -20.82 -6.25 -3.64
CA ALA A 53 -20.76 -6.73 -2.27
C ALA A 53 -21.35 -5.71 -1.29
N LEU A 54 -21.06 -4.41 -1.47
CA LEU A 54 -21.57 -3.34 -0.61
C LEU A 54 -23.10 -3.24 -0.69
N VAL A 55 -23.67 -3.31 -1.89
CA VAL A 55 -25.13 -3.30 -2.11
C VAL A 55 -25.76 -4.55 -1.50
N ALA A 56 -25.21 -5.74 -1.77
CA ALA A 56 -25.74 -6.99 -1.25
C ALA A 56 -25.79 -7.01 0.29
N GLY A 57 -24.70 -6.61 0.95
CA GLY A 57 -24.63 -6.56 2.41
C GLY A 57 -25.65 -5.60 3.03
N ASN A 58 -25.85 -4.42 2.44
CA ASN A 58 -26.78 -3.42 2.98
C ASN A 58 -28.26 -3.71 2.66
N VAL A 59 -28.55 -4.39 1.55
CA VAL A 59 -29.89 -4.92 1.26
C VAL A 59 -30.24 -6.03 2.25
N GLN A 60 -29.31 -6.96 2.50
CA GLN A 60 -29.49 -8.04 3.48
C GLN A 60 -29.70 -7.49 4.90
N ALA A 61 -28.99 -6.43 5.26
CA ALA A 61 -29.15 -5.76 6.55
C ALA A 61 -30.44 -4.92 6.66
N GLY A 62 -31.24 -4.82 5.58
CA GLY A 62 -32.49 -4.07 5.55
C GLY A 62 -32.35 -2.55 5.49
N ARG A 63 -31.11 -2.05 5.34
CA ARG A 63 -30.76 -0.62 5.32
C ARG A 63 -30.78 0.00 3.94
N LEU A 64 -30.66 -0.79 2.87
CA LEU A 64 -30.75 -0.31 1.48
C LEU A 64 -31.95 -0.95 0.77
N ARG A 65 -32.76 -0.12 0.11
CA ARG A 65 -33.95 -0.55 -0.64
C ARG A 65 -34.01 0.09 -2.01
N PHE A 66 -34.68 -0.57 -2.95
CA PHE A 66 -34.88 -0.10 -4.32
C PHE A 66 -36.36 0.00 -4.67
N SER A 67 -36.79 1.15 -5.19
CA SER A 67 -38.19 1.43 -5.51
C SER A 67 -38.35 2.18 -6.83
N THR A 68 -39.49 2.00 -7.49
CA THR A 68 -39.98 2.88 -8.57
C THR A 68 -41.00 3.89 -8.05
N ASP A 69 -41.50 3.72 -6.82
CA ASP A 69 -42.48 4.59 -6.18
C ASP A 69 -41.76 5.70 -5.40
N LEU A 70 -41.67 6.89 -6.00
CA LEU A 70 -41.08 8.07 -5.38
C LEU A 70 -41.94 8.59 -4.23
N THR A 71 -43.27 8.60 -4.39
CA THR A 71 -44.17 9.15 -3.37
C THR A 71 -44.05 8.37 -2.06
N ALA A 72 -44.01 7.04 -2.11
CA ALA A 72 -43.80 6.23 -0.92
C ALA A 72 -42.39 6.40 -0.34
N ALA A 73 -41.36 6.59 -1.19
CA ALA A 73 -39.98 6.73 -0.75
C ALA A 73 -39.67 8.09 -0.10
N VAL A 74 -40.40 9.16 -0.42
CA VAL A 74 -40.17 10.51 0.11
C VAL A 74 -40.88 10.76 1.45
N LYS A 75 -41.99 10.07 1.73
CA LYS A 75 -42.76 10.26 2.97
C LYS A 75 -41.94 9.98 4.22
N GLY A 76 -41.97 10.91 5.17
CA GLY A 76 -41.25 10.81 6.44
C GLY A 76 -39.72 10.78 6.35
N MET A 77 -39.13 11.17 5.21
CA MET A 77 -37.66 11.22 5.06
C MET A 77 -37.07 12.49 5.69
N ASP A 78 -35.93 12.34 6.36
CA ASP A 78 -35.15 13.45 6.92
C ASP A 78 -34.50 14.27 5.80
N ALA A 79 -33.98 13.59 4.77
CA ALA A 79 -33.36 14.21 3.60
C ALA A 79 -33.68 13.45 2.31
N VAL A 80 -33.85 14.18 1.21
CA VAL A 80 -34.13 13.63 -0.12
C VAL A 80 -33.10 14.15 -1.12
N PHE A 81 -32.29 13.25 -1.64
CA PHE A 81 -31.21 13.56 -2.59
C PHE A 81 -31.70 13.47 -4.03
N ILE A 82 -31.47 14.54 -4.80
CA ILE A 82 -31.58 14.54 -6.26
C ILE A 82 -30.20 14.22 -6.83
N ALA A 83 -30.04 13.01 -7.36
CA ALA A 83 -28.80 12.46 -7.93
C ALA A 83 -29.01 11.92 -9.36
N VAL A 84 -29.92 12.54 -10.10
CA VAL A 84 -30.19 12.25 -11.52
C VAL A 84 -29.11 12.84 -12.43
N GLY A 85 -28.97 12.27 -13.63
CA GLY A 85 -28.01 12.77 -14.62
C GLY A 85 -28.39 14.16 -15.15
N THR A 86 -27.36 14.96 -15.43
CA THR A 86 -27.47 16.29 -16.07
C THR A 86 -26.64 16.32 -17.35
N PRO A 87 -27.07 15.57 -18.40
CA PRO A 87 -26.33 15.51 -19.66
C PRO A 87 -26.31 16.89 -20.35
N SER A 88 -25.40 17.11 -21.29
CA SER A 88 -25.42 18.31 -22.11
C SER A 88 -26.64 18.31 -23.05
N ARG A 89 -27.34 19.43 -23.11
CA ARG A 89 -28.42 19.69 -24.05
C ARG A 89 -27.87 19.72 -25.47
N ARG A 90 -28.55 19.02 -26.38
CA ARG A 90 -28.17 18.96 -27.79
C ARG A 90 -28.25 20.36 -28.41
N GLY A 91 -27.14 20.82 -29.00
CA GLY A 91 -27.06 22.00 -29.86
C GLY A 91 -26.44 23.25 -29.22
N ASP A 92 -26.58 23.47 -27.91
CA ASP A 92 -26.11 24.70 -27.25
C ASP A 92 -25.15 24.47 -26.07
N GLY A 93 -25.03 23.25 -25.55
CA GLY A 93 -24.03 22.88 -24.54
C GLY A 93 -24.40 23.27 -23.10
N HIS A 94 -25.65 23.67 -22.85
CA HIS A 94 -26.17 23.83 -21.48
C HIS A 94 -26.36 22.49 -20.80
N ALA A 95 -26.39 22.45 -19.46
CA ALA A 95 -26.83 21.26 -18.74
C ALA A 95 -28.35 21.07 -18.91
N ASP A 96 -28.80 19.85 -19.20
CA ASP A 96 -30.20 19.48 -19.20
C ASP A 96 -30.69 19.26 -17.76
N LEU A 97 -31.54 20.18 -17.29
CA LEU A 97 -32.10 20.19 -15.93
C LEU A 97 -33.51 19.61 -15.86
N SER A 98 -34.05 19.10 -16.98
CA SER A 98 -35.42 18.56 -17.02
C SER A 98 -35.66 17.46 -15.98
N TYR A 99 -34.68 16.56 -15.79
CA TYR A 99 -34.74 15.49 -14.79
C TYR A 99 -34.71 16.02 -13.35
N VAL A 100 -33.90 17.05 -13.08
CA VAL A 100 -33.79 17.69 -11.76
C VAL A 100 -35.10 18.37 -11.39
N PHE A 101 -35.67 19.15 -12.30
CA PHE A 101 -36.94 19.84 -12.07
C PHE A 101 -38.13 18.89 -11.98
N ALA A 102 -38.14 17.81 -12.76
CA ALA A 102 -39.15 16.77 -12.62
C ALA A 102 -39.09 16.10 -11.24
N ALA A 103 -37.88 15.73 -10.77
CA ALA A 103 -37.69 15.19 -9.43
C ALA A 103 -38.15 16.17 -8.35
N ALA A 104 -37.76 17.45 -8.44
CA ALA A 104 -38.17 18.48 -7.48
C ALA A 104 -39.70 18.64 -7.40
N LYS A 105 -40.40 18.58 -8.54
CA LYS A 105 -41.87 18.61 -8.57
C LYS A 105 -42.48 17.41 -7.85
N GLU A 106 -42.01 16.21 -8.16
CA GLU A 106 -42.52 14.97 -7.56
C GLU A 106 -42.24 14.90 -6.05
N ILE A 107 -41.07 15.41 -5.61
CA ILE A 107 -40.76 15.59 -4.18
C ILE A 107 -41.78 16.54 -3.53
N ALA A 108 -42.05 17.69 -4.15
CA ALA A 108 -43.02 18.65 -3.62
C ALA A 108 -44.39 17.99 -3.39
N GLU A 109 -44.88 17.22 -4.35
CA GLU A 109 -46.17 16.52 -4.23
C GLU A 109 -46.16 15.45 -3.11
N ALA A 110 -45.02 14.83 -2.83
CA ALA A 110 -44.89 13.71 -1.90
C ALA A 110 -44.57 14.08 -0.44
N MET A 111 -43.94 15.24 -0.18
CA MET A 111 -43.56 15.65 1.18
C MET A 111 -44.76 15.79 2.13
N ASP A 112 -44.61 15.25 3.34
CA ASP A 112 -45.62 15.24 4.42
C ASP A 112 -45.09 15.75 5.77
N GLY A 113 -43.86 16.26 5.81
CA GLY A 113 -43.21 16.87 6.97
C GLY A 113 -42.05 17.78 6.55
N TYR A 114 -41.23 18.21 7.52
CA TYR A 114 -40.00 18.93 7.18
C TYR A 114 -38.98 18.01 6.55
N THR A 115 -38.45 18.43 5.40
CA THR A 115 -37.49 17.64 4.62
C THR A 115 -36.38 18.53 4.08
N VAL A 116 -35.13 18.03 4.14
CA VAL A 116 -33.99 18.66 3.46
C VAL A 116 -33.86 18.10 2.05
N VAL A 117 -34.11 18.93 1.03
CA VAL A 117 -33.97 18.54 -0.38
C VAL A 117 -32.56 18.84 -0.85
N VAL A 118 -31.79 17.81 -1.20
CA VAL A 118 -30.35 17.91 -1.46
C VAL A 118 -30.07 17.74 -2.95
N ASN A 119 -29.64 18.81 -3.61
CA ASN A 119 -29.13 18.77 -4.97
C ASN A 119 -27.70 18.18 -4.97
N LYS A 120 -27.60 16.90 -5.34
CA LYS A 120 -26.33 16.18 -5.48
C LYS A 120 -25.87 16.07 -6.94
N SER A 121 -26.82 16.09 -7.87
CA SER A 121 -26.56 16.25 -9.30
C SER A 121 -25.66 17.47 -9.54
N THR A 122 -24.70 17.34 -10.47
CA THR A 122 -23.89 18.49 -10.90
C THR A 122 -24.78 19.42 -11.73
N VAL A 123 -25.14 20.57 -11.17
CA VAL A 123 -26.11 21.52 -11.73
C VAL A 123 -25.52 22.92 -11.81
N PRO A 124 -25.80 23.70 -12.88
CA PRO A 124 -25.32 25.08 -13.02
C PRO A 124 -25.73 25.96 -11.85
N VAL A 125 -24.95 27.02 -11.65
CA VAL A 125 -25.19 28.01 -10.60
C VAL A 125 -26.60 28.60 -10.70
N GLY A 126 -27.33 28.63 -9.59
CA GLY A 126 -28.72 29.12 -9.49
C GLY A 126 -29.78 28.02 -9.60
N THR A 127 -29.39 26.77 -9.85
CA THR A 127 -30.35 25.66 -9.94
C THR A 127 -31.01 25.37 -8.59
N GLY A 128 -30.29 25.49 -7.47
CA GLY A 128 -30.86 25.37 -6.13
C GLY A 128 -31.98 26.36 -5.84
N ASP A 129 -31.84 27.61 -6.30
CA ASP A 129 -32.87 28.64 -6.13
C ASP A 129 -34.11 28.31 -6.97
N GLU A 130 -33.91 27.79 -8.19
CA GLU A 130 -35.01 27.39 -9.06
C GLU A 130 -35.74 26.14 -8.53
N VAL A 131 -35.02 25.18 -7.95
CA VAL A 131 -35.61 24.04 -7.24
C VAL A 131 -36.46 24.51 -6.07
N GLU A 132 -35.97 25.44 -5.25
CA GLU A 132 -36.75 26.02 -4.15
C GLU A 132 -38.01 26.72 -4.66
N ARG A 133 -37.86 27.57 -5.69
CA ARG A 133 -38.98 28.30 -6.32
C ARG A 133 -40.05 27.34 -6.82
N LEU A 134 -39.63 26.27 -7.50
CA LEU A 134 -40.52 25.23 -8.03
C LEU A 134 -41.28 24.54 -6.90
N ILE A 135 -40.59 24.08 -5.85
CA ILE A 135 -41.24 23.40 -4.72
C ILE A 135 -42.25 24.33 -4.03
N ARG A 136 -41.88 25.60 -3.75
CA ARG A 136 -42.80 26.59 -3.15
C ARG A 136 -44.01 26.87 -4.04
N GLN A 137 -43.85 26.84 -5.36
CA GLN A 137 -44.97 27.03 -6.30
C GLN A 137 -45.99 25.89 -6.21
N PHE A 138 -45.55 24.65 -6.04
CA PHE A 138 -46.46 23.49 -5.93
C PHE A 138 -47.01 23.30 -4.52
N ARG A 139 -46.23 23.64 -3.49
CA ARG A 139 -46.60 23.50 -2.08
C ARG A 139 -46.14 24.69 -1.24
N PRO A 140 -46.90 25.80 -1.26
CA PRO A 140 -46.54 27.03 -0.54
C PRO A 140 -46.39 26.86 0.97
N ASP A 141 -47.20 25.96 1.56
CA ASP A 141 -47.30 25.76 3.01
C ASP A 141 -46.36 24.67 3.55
N THR A 142 -45.50 24.08 2.71
CA THR A 142 -44.57 23.03 3.15
C THR A 142 -43.30 23.65 3.73
N ASP A 143 -42.87 23.10 4.86
CA ASP A 143 -41.62 23.47 5.55
C ASP A 143 -40.48 22.61 4.98
N PHE A 144 -39.47 23.22 4.36
CA PHE A 144 -38.35 22.51 3.75
C PHE A 144 -37.15 23.44 3.55
N ASP A 145 -35.97 22.86 3.35
CA ASP A 145 -34.77 23.58 2.94
C ASP A 145 -34.15 22.90 1.72
N VAL A 146 -33.63 23.69 0.77
CA VAL A 146 -32.85 23.19 -0.37
C VAL A 146 -31.36 23.37 -0.10
N VAL A 147 -30.60 22.30 -0.30
CA VAL A 147 -29.15 22.25 -0.06
C VAL A 147 -28.42 21.89 -1.36
N SER A 148 -27.30 22.54 -1.63
CA SER A 148 -26.34 22.09 -2.65
C SER A 148 -25.31 21.17 -1.98
N ASN A 149 -25.16 19.94 -2.45
CA ASN A 149 -24.14 19.00 -1.96
C ASN A 149 -23.51 18.25 -3.14
N PRO A 150 -22.61 18.91 -3.89
CA PRO A 150 -22.00 18.32 -5.07
C PRO A 150 -21.21 17.06 -4.72
N GLU A 151 -21.13 16.16 -5.69
CA GLU A 151 -20.28 14.98 -5.61
C GLU A 151 -18.84 15.30 -6.05
N PHE A 152 -17.86 14.60 -5.50
CA PHE A 152 -16.45 14.63 -5.96
C PHE A 152 -15.93 13.21 -6.14
N LEU A 153 -16.76 12.37 -6.75
CA LEU A 153 -16.55 10.94 -6.93
C LEU A 153 -15.92 10.69 -8.29
N ARG A 154 -14.87 9.87 -8.33
CA ARG A 154 -14.28 9.42 -9.59
C ARG A 154 -14.82 8.05 -9.96
N GLU A 155 -15.21 7.87 -11.22
CA GLU A 155 -15.60 6.56 -11.76
C GLU A 155 -14.53 5.48 -11.52
N GLY A 156 -14.88 4.29 -11.03
CA GLY A 156 -13.91 3.25 -10.70
C GLY A 156 -13.21 3.39 -9.34
N SER A 157 -13.54 4.42 -8.57
CA SER A 157 -13.04 4.63 -7.20
C SER A 157 -14.00 5.44 -6.30
N ALA A 158 -15.28 5.56 -6.66
CA ALA A 158 -16.22 6.37 -5.91
C ALA A 158 -16.51 5.84 -4.52
N ILE A 159 -16.48 4.51 -4.29
CA ILE A 159 -16.66 3.99 -2.94
C ILE A 159 -15.57 4.58 -2.05
N ASN A 160 -14.30 4.46 -2.45
CA ASN A 160 -13.21 5.02 -1.66
C ASN A 160 -13.28 6.56 -1.55
N ASP A 161 -13.60 7.27 -2.64
CA ASP A 161 -13.72 8.73 -2.62
C ASP A 161 -14.88 9.21 -1.74
N PHE A 162 -15.94 8.41 -1.59
CA PHE A 162 -17.06 8.69 -0.69
C PHE A 162 -16.72 8.36 0.76
N MET A 163 -16.13 7.18 1.01
CA MET A 163 -15.82 6.69 2.36
C MET A 163 -14.67 7.46 3.00
N ARG A 164 -13.78 8.06 2.19
CA ARG A 164 -12.61 8.84 2.63
C ARG A 164 -12.47 10.12 1.80
N PRO A 165 -13.42 11.06 1.89
CA PRO A 165 -13.42 12.24 1.04
C PRO A 165 -12.34 13.23 1.48
N ASP A 166 -11.65 13.87 0.53
CA ASP A 166 -10.76 15.00 0.83
C ASP A 166 -11.52 16.15 1.53
N ARG A 167 -12.81 16.30 1.20
CA ARG A 167 -13.76 17.28 1.75
C ARG A 167 -15.20 16.94 1.37
N VAL A 168 -16.15 17.40 2.18
CA VAL A 168 -17.58 17.42 1.84
C VAL A 168 -18.02 18.89 1.72
N VAL A 169 -18.60 19.27 0.58
CA VAL A 169 -19.08 20.65 0.36
C VAL A 169 -20.59 20.69 0.55
N ILE A 170 -21.07 21.61 1.38
CA ILE A 170 -22.50 21.81 1.67
C ILE A 170 -22.84 23.30 1.54
N GLY A 171 -23.63 23.63 0.53
CA GLY A 171 -24.19 24.95 0.31
C GLY A 171 -25.56 25.10 0.94
N THR A 172 -25.69 25.91 1.99
CA THR A 172 -26.97 26.29 2.61
C THR A 172 -26.81 27.45 3.59
N ASP A 173 -27.84 28.29 3.67
CA ASP A 173 -27.96 29.39 4.63
C ASP A 173 -28.85 29.01 5.84
N SER A 174 -29.49 27.83 5.82
CA SER A 174 -30.34 27.34 6.91
C SER A 174 -29.52 26.55 7.92
N GLU A 175 -29.47 27.03 9.18
CA GLU A 175 -28.78 26.31 10.26
C GLU A 175 -29.45 24.96 10.57
N ARG A 176 -30.77 24.87 10.37
CA ARG A 176 -31.51 23.60 10.52
C ARG A 176 -31.05 22.57 9.50
N ALA A 177 -30.92 22.96 8.23
CA ALA A 177 -30.39 22.09 7.19
C ALA A 177 -28.92 21.73 7.44
N ARG A 178 -28.10 22.65 7.96
CA ARG A 178 -26.71 22.36 8.32
C ARG A 178 -26.60 21.25 9.35
N GLU A 179 -27.45 21.25 10.37
CA GLU A 179 -27.41 20.21 11.40
C GLU A 179 -27.79 18.83 10.85
N VAL A 180 -28.84 18.75 10.01
CA VAL A 180 -29.22 17.51 9.32
C VAL A 180 -28.06 16.97 8.47
N MET A 181 -27.42 17.83 7.68
CA MET A 181 -26.32 17.44 6.82
C MET A 181 -25.04 17.09 7.62
N ARG A 182 -24.79 17.78 8.73
CA ARG A 182 -23.68 17.48 9.65
C ARG A 182 -23.87 16.11 10.29
N GLN A 183 -25.08 15.81 10.77
CA GLN A 183 -25.40 14.51 11.35
C GLN A 183 -25.25 13.37 10.33
N LEU A 184 -25.66 13.60 9.09
CA LEU A 184 -25.53 12.62 8.02
C LEU A 184 -24.06 12.31 7.68
N TYR A 185 -23.20 13.33 7.64
CA TYR A 185 -21.80 13.19 7.22
C TYR A 185 -20.80 12.93 8.36
N ARG A 186 -21.17 13.13 9.63
CA ARG A 186 -20.25 12.95 10.78
C ARG A 186 -19.61 11.57 10.83
N VAL A 187 -20.29 10.55 10.30
CA VAL A 187 -19.88 9.14 10.34
C VAL A 187 -18.64 8.85 9.48
N LEU A 188 -18.27 9.74 8.56
CA LEU A 188 -17.12 9.54 7.67
C LEU A 188 -15.78 9.64 8.39
N TYR A 189 -15.71 10.30 9.56
CA TYR A 189 -14.49 10.43 10.35
C TYR A 189 -14.78 10.28 11.85
N LEU A 190 -13.89 9.57 12.56
CA LEU A 190 -14.05 9.32 14.00
C LEU A 190 -13.92 10.60 14.86
N ILE A 191 -13.19 11.61 14.38
CA ILE A 191 -12.90 12.84 15.12
C ILE A 191 -13.58 14.03 14.45
N GLU A 192 -13.24 14.33 13.19
CA GLU A 192 -13.80 15.47 12.47
C GLU A 192 -13.77 15.21 10.95
N THR A 193 -14.92 15.35 10.30
CA THR A 193 -15.01 15.30 8.83
C THR A 193 -14.73 16.69 8.27
N PRO A 194 -13.86 16.85 7.25
CA PRO A 194 -13.58 18.15 6.63
C PRO A 194 -14.78 18.64 5.81
N ILE A 195 -15.75 19.25 6.50
CA ILE A 195 -16.98 19.80 5.90
C ILE A 195 -16.81 21.29 5.63
N VAL A 196 -17.08 21.71 4.39
CA VAL A 196 -17.10 23.11 3.97
C VAL A 196 -18.55 23.57 3.85
N PHE A 197 -19.03 24.32 4.85
CA PHE A 197 -20.31 25.02 4.77
C PHE A 197 -20.16 26.36 4.05
N THR A 198 -21.00 26.62 3.05
CA THR A 198 -20.98 27.86 2.25
C THR A 198 -22.38 28.19 1.71
N SER A 199 -22.50 29.20 0.84
CA SER A 199 -23.77 29.52 0.16
C SER A 199 -24.10 28.47 -0.91
N ARG A 200 -25.37 28.33 -1.30
CA ARG A 200 -25.78 27.40 -2.38
C ARG A 200 -25.05 27.70 -3.69
N THR A 201 -25.05 28.95 -4.10
CA THR A 201 -24.40 29.46 -5.31
C THR A 201 -22.90 29.17 -5.31
N SER A 202 -22.22 29.36 -4.17
CA SER A 202 -20.80 29.04 -4.02
C SER A 202 -20.54 27.54 -4.12
N SER A 203 -21.36 26.70 -3.49
CA SER A 203 -21.24 25.24 -3.55
C SER A 203 -21.39 24.70 -4.98
N GLU A 204 -22.39 25.19 -5.72
CA GLU A 204 -22.59 24.83 -7.14
C GLU A 204 -21.38 25.24 -7.99
N LEU A 205 -20.87 26.45 -7.81
CA LEU A 205 -19.71 26.94 -8.55
C LEU A 205 -18.42 26.19 -8.20
N ILE A 206 -18.22 25.80 -6.93
CA ILE A 206 -17.05 25.03 -6.48
C ILE A 206 -16.90 23.74 -7.29
N LYS A 207 -17.99 23.04 -7.59
CA LYS A 207 -17.95 21.81 -8.40
C LYS A 207 -17.42 22.07 -9.81
N TYR A 208 -17.96 23.05 -10.51
CA TYR A 208 -17.51 23.41 -11.85
C TYR A 208 -16.09 23.94 -11.86
N ALA A 209 -15.74 24.81 -10.92
CA ALA A 209 -14.40 25.37 -10.80
C ALA A 209 -13.35 24.28 -10.55
N ALA A 210 -13.67 23.29 -9.69
CA ALA A 210 -12.79 22.16 -9.43
C ALA A 210 -12.55 21.32 -10.70
N ASN A 211 -13.62 20.88 -11.37
CA ASN A 211 -13.49 20.07 -12.59
C ASN A 211 -12.78 20.84 -13.72
N ALA A 212 -13.08 22.12 -13.89
CA ALA A 212 -12.42 22.97 -14.88
C ALA A 212 -10.93 23.19 -14.59
N PHE A 213 -10.53 23.29 -13.32
CA PHE A 213 -9.12 23.40 -12.96
C PHE A 213 -8.37 22.08 -13.19
N LEU A 214 -8.99 20.94 -12.88
CA LEU A 214 -8.40 19.62 -13.17
C LEU A 214 -8.22 19.40 -14.68
N ALA A 215 -9.22 19.78 -15.49
CA ALA A 215 -9.11 19.78 -16.96
C ALA A 215 -7.99 20.70 -17.44
N THR A 216 -7.86 21.89 -16.85
CA THR A 216 -6.75 22.82 -17.12
C THR A 216 -5.40 22.18 -16.85
N LYS A 217 -5.21 21.48 -15.72
CA LYS A 217 -3.94 20.82 -15.39
C LYS A 217 -3.56 19.75 -16.43
N ILE A 218 -4.53 18.94 -16.86
CA ILE A 218 -4.32 17.90 -17.89
C ILE A 218 -3.95 18.55 -19.23
N THR A 219 -4.72 19.55 -19.67
CA THR A 219 -4.44 20.22 -20.94
C THR A 219 -3.10 20.94 -20.91
N PHE A 220 -2.78 21.62 -19.80
CA PHE A 220 -1.50 22.29 -19.62
C PHE A 220 -0.33 21.31 -19.76
N ILE A 221 -0.37 20.18 -19.07
CA ILE A 221 0.74 19.21 -19.18
C ILE A 221 0.81 18.56 -20.56
N ASN A 222 -0.31 18.42 -21.28
CA ASN A 222 -0.31 17.95 -22.66
C ASN A 222 0.38 18.93 -23.62
N GLU A 223 0.14 20.24 -23.47
CA GLU A 223 0.86 21.25 -24.26
C GLU A 223 2.35 21.28 -23.90
N MET A 224 2.70 21.09 -22.62
CA MET A 224 4.10 20.93 -22.22
C MET A 224 4.71 19.67 -22.81
N ALA A 225 3.97 18.58 -22.95
CA ALA A 225 4.42 17.38 -23.64
C ALA A 225 4.77 17.68 -25.10
N ASP A 226 3.90 18.39 -25.81
CA ASP A 226 4.16 18.80 -27.20
C ASP A 226 5.40 19.68 -27.31
N LEU A 227 5.57 20.63 -26.38
CA LEU A 227 6.76 21.46 -26.33
C LEU A 227 8.02 20.61 -26.05
N CYS A 228 7.96 19.67 -25.11
CA CYS A 228 9.06 18.77 -24.76
C CYS A 228 9.55 18.00 -26.00
N GLU A 229 8.65 17.49 -26.84
CA GLU A 229 8.99 16.80 -28.08
C GLU A 229 9.74 17.69 -29.08
N ARG A 230 9.46 19.00 -29.09
CA ARG A 230 10.09 19.97 -30.00
C ARG A 230 11.45 20.45 -29.51
N VAL A 231 11.67 20.50 -28.19
CA VAL A 231 12.88 21.06 -27.59
C VAL A 231 13.83 20.00 -27.02
N GLY A 232 13.44 18.73 -27.05
CA GLY A 232 14.25 17.62 -26.53
C GLY A 232 14.22 17.47 -25.01
N ALA A 233 13.11 17.84 -24.37
CA ALA A 233 12.88 17.62 -22.93
C ALA A 233 12.03 16.35 -22.69
N ASP A 234 11.92 15.92 -21.44
CA ASP A 234 11.03 14.83 -21.00
C ASP A 234 9.90 15.40 -20.12
N VAL A 235 8.65 15.16 -20.53
CA VAL A 235 7.46 15.64 -19.81
C VAL A 235 7.31 15.00 -18.43
N HIS A 236 7.84 13.81 -18.17
CA HIS A 236 7.84 13.21 -16.84
C HIS A 236 8.75 13.99 -15.89
N ASP A 237 9.91 14.46 -16.37
CA ASP A 237 10.80 15.31 -15.58
C ASP A 237 10.17 16.68 -15.31
N VAL A 238 9.50 17.26 -16.32
CA VAL A 238 8.75 18.52 -16.14
C VAL A 238 7.61 18.35 -15.15
N ALA A 239 6.76 17.34 -15.31
CA ALA A 239 5.65 17.03 -14.41
C ALA A 239 6.12 16.79 -12.98
N ARG A 240 7.21 16.04 -12.81
CA ARG A 240 7.84 15.80 -11.50
C ARG A 240 8.36 17.12 -10.93
N GLY A 241 9.17 17.86 -11.68
CA GLY A 241 9.78 19.11 -11.26
C GLY A 241 8.78 20.13 -10.75
N ILE A 242 7.70 20.38 -11.52
CA ILE A 242 6.64 21.31 -11.09
C ILE A 242 5.75 20.71 -10.01
N GLY A 243 5.55 19.38 -10.01
CA GLY A 243 4.70 18.69 -9.05
C GLY A 243 5.30 18.61 -7.63
N LEU A 244 6.62 18.76 -7.49
CA LEU A 244 7.29 18.88 -6.19
C LEU A 244 6.90 20.17 -5.45
N ASP A 245 6.47 21.20 -6.18
CA ASP A 245 5.95 22.43 -5.58
C ASP A 245 4.55 22.17 -5.00
N GLY A 246 4.43 22.27 -3.67
CA GLY A 246 3.16 22.08 -2.97
C GLY A 246 2.04 23.04 -3.39
N ARG A 247 2.37 24.17 -4.05
CA ARG A 247 1.39 25.10 -4.61
C ARG A 247 0.73 24.57 -5.89
N ILE A 248 1.39 23.63 -6.59
CA ILE A 248 0.90 23.01 -7.83
C ILE A 248 0.37 21.60 -7.54
N GLY A 249 1.16 20.80 -6.82
CA GLY A 249 0.87 19.41 -6.47
C GLY A 249 0.99 18.43 -7.63
N ARG A 250 1.32 17.17 -7.31
CA ARG A 250 1.66 16.10 -8.28
C ARG A 250 0.49 15.53 -9.06
N LYS A 251 -0.74 15.60 -8.53
CA LYS A 251 -1.94 14.98 -9.16
C LYS A 251 -2.33 15.72 -10.46
N PHE A 252 -2.89 14.98 -11.44
CA PHE A 252 -3.38 15.52 -12.73
C PHE A 252 -2.30 16.17 -13.62
N LEU A 253 -1.05 15.69 -13.50
CA LEU A 253 0.08 16.11 -14.35
C LEU A 253 0.61 14.95 -15.21
N HIS A 254 -0.27 14.03 -15.59
CA HIS A 254 0.09 12.93 -16.47
C HIS A 254 -0.33 13.27 -17.90
N ALA A 255 0.63 13.44 -18.80
CA ALA A 255 0.36 13.71 -20.20
C ALA A 255 -0.25 12.48 -20.91
N GLY A 256 -1.06 12.71 -21.94
CA GLY A 256 -1.65 11.61 -22.70
C GLY A 256 -2.55 12.06 -23.86
N PRO A 257 -3.59 11.28 -24.20
CA PRO A 257 -4.40 11.49 -25.39
C PRO A 257 -5.51 12.54 -25.22
N GLY A 258 -5.53 13.24 -24.09
CA GLY A 258 -6.61 14.13 -23.67
C GLY A 258 -7.51 13.50 -22.61
N TYR A 259 -8.35 14.32 -21.98
CA TYR A 259 -9.37 13.87 -21.05
C TYR A 259 -10.69 13.57 -21.76
N GLY A 260 -11.50 12.72 -21.12
CA GLY A 260 -12.86 12.38 -21.52
C GLY A 260 -13.73 12.09 -20.30
N GLY A 261 -14.70 11.20 -20.47
CA GLY A 261 -15.61 10.74 -19.42
C GLY A 261 -16.81 11.65 -19.23
N SER A 262 -17.72 11.22 -18.37
CA SER A 262 -19.01 11.89 -18.16
C SER A 262 -18.95 13.25 -17.48
N CYS A 263 -17.80 13.68 -16.94
CA CYS A 263 -17.72 14.85 -16.06
C CYS A 263 -16.99 16.02 -16.72
N PHE A 264 -15.70 15.88 -17.05
CA PHE A 264 -14.90 17.03 -17.45
C PHE A 264 -15.42 17.74 -18.70
N PRO A 265 -15.66 17.06 -19.85
CA PRO A 265 -16.11 17.73 -21.07
C PRO A 265 -17.45 18.47 -20.89
N LYS A 266 -18.45 17.79 -20.31
CA LYS A 266 -19.77 18.39 -20.08
C LYS A 266 -19.69 19.57 -19.10
N ASP A 267 -18.87 19.45 -18.05
CA ASP A 267 -18.83 20.45 -16.99
C ASP A 267 -18.05 21.69 -17.43
N THR A 268 -16.94 21.53 -18.15
CA THR A 268 -16.23 22.67 -18.74
C THR A 268 -17.09 23.40 -19.75
N LEU A 269 -17.83 22.68 -20.61
CA LEU A 269 -18.76 23.28 -21.55
C LEU A 269 -19.88 24.04 -20.84
N ALA A 270 -20.55 23.41 -19.86
CA ALA A 270 -21.61 24.06 -19.11
C ALA A 270 -21.13 25.30 -18.32
N LEU A 271 -19.90 25.25 -17.76
CA LEU A 271 -19.30 26.42 -17.11
C LEU A 271 -19.05 27.56 -18.11
N THR A 272 -18.47 27.28 -19.28
CA THR A 272 -18.22 28.31 -20.29
C THR A 272 -19.50 28.97 -20.78
N ARG A 273 -20.60 28.21 -20.92
CA ARG A 273 -21.93 28.75 -21.25
C ARG A 273 -22.49 29.62 -20.13
N THR A 274 -22.51 29.10 -18.91
CA THR A 274 -22.96 29.84 -17.72
C THR A 274 -22.20 31.18 -17.58
N ALA A 275 -20.89 31.14 -17.79
CA ALA A 275 -20.02 32.31 -17.72
C ALA A 275 -20.32 33.36 -18.80
N ARG A 276 -20.62 32.92 -20.04
CA ARG A 276 -21.02 33.81 -21.14
C ARG A 276 -22.38 34.47 -20.87
N ASP A 277 -23.36 33.69 -20.41
CA ASP A 277 -24.70 34.20 -20.10
C ASP A 277 -24.67 35.21 -18.94
N ALA A 278 -23.78 34.99 -17.97
CA ALA A 278 -23.53 35.93 -16.87
C ALA A 278 -22.67 37.15 -17.27
N GLY A 279 -22.23 37.26 -18.52
CA GLY A 279 -21.41 38.37 -19.00
C GLY A 279 -19.95 38.36 -18.50
N SER A 280 -19.44 37.22 -18.04
CA SER A 280 -18.07 37.05 -17.52
C SER A 280 -17.34 35.83 -18.13
N PRO A 281 -16.91 35.89 -19.41
CA PRO A 281 -16.32 34.74 -20.10
C PRO A 281 -15.03 34.21 -19.46
N VAL A 282 -14.95 32.89 -19.28
CA VAL A 282 -13.79 32.19 -18.69
C VAL A 282 -12.80 31.69 -19.75
N ARG A 283 -12.11 32.62 -20.41
CA ARG A 283 -11.27 32.34 -21.60
C ARG A 283 -10.24 31.22 -21.45
N ILE A 284 -9.64 31.04 -20.26
CA ILE A 284 -8.70 29.93 -20.03
C ILE A 284 -9.39 28.58 -20.24
N ILE A 285 -10.61 28.43 -19.73
CA ILE A 285 -11.36 27.18 -19.82
C ILE A 285 -11.85 26.94 -21.25
N GLU A 286 -12.22 28.00 -21.98
CA GLU A 286 -12.57 27.90 -23.41
C GLU A 286 -11.40 27.33 -24.23
N THR A 287 -10.19 27.86 -24.02
CA THR A 287 -8.98 27.34 -24.68
C THR A 287 -8.70 25.88 -24.27
N VAL A 288 -8.91 25.54 -23.00
CA VAL A 288 -8.69 24.18 -22.48
C VAL A 288 -9.60 23.15 -23.16
N VAL A 289 -10.85 23.51 -23.46
CA VAL A 289 -11.78 22.68 -24.23
C VAL A 289 -11.28 22.52 -25.67
N ASP A 290 -10.99 23.62 -26.35
CA ASP A 290 -10.54 23.61 -27.75
C ASP A 290 -9.26 22.76 -27.96
N ILE A 291 -8.29 22.88 -27.06
CA ILE A 291 -7.04 22.11 -27.13
C ILE A 291 -7.30 20.62 -26.90
N ASN A 292 -8.15 20.25 -25.93
CA ASN A 292 -8.46 18.85 -25.64
C ASN A 292 -9.17 18.17 -26.81
N ASP A 293 -10.04 18.88 -27.52
CA ASP A 293 -10.72 18.33 -28.70
C ASP A 293 -9.74 18.07 -29.86
N ARG A 294 -8.81 19.01 -30.11
CA ARG A 294 -7.77 18.84 -31.12
C ARG A 294 -6.75 17.77 -30.76
N ARG A 295 -6.46 17.59 -29.46
CA ARG A 295 -5.51 16.61 -28.95
C ARG A 295 -5.80 15.20 -29.47
N LYS A 296 -7.06 14.79 -29.48
CA LYS A 296 -7.51 13.47 -29.94
C LYS A 296 -7.11 13.21 -31.40
N GLN A 297 -7.20 14.21 -32.26
CA GLN A 297 -6.77 14.12 -33.66
C GLN A 297 -5.24 14.04 -33.78
N HIS A 298 -4.50 14.88 -33.05
CA HIS A 298 -3.04 14.84 -33.04
C HIS A 298 -2.48 13.49 -32.57
N MET A 299 -3.19 12.78 -31.68
CA MET A 299 -2.78 11.44 -31.26
C MET A 299 -2.91 10.40 -32.38
N ALA A 300 -3.96 10.49 -33.20
CA ALA A 300 -4.07 9.64 -34.39
C ALA A 300 -2.93 9.94 -35.38
N GLU A 301 -2.62 11.22 -35.61
CA GLU A 301 -1.48 11.64 -36.44
C GLU A 301 -0.15 11.09 -35.92
N LYS A 302 0.06 11.10 -34.59
CA LYS A 302 1.26 10.51 -33.96
C LYS A 302 1.38 9.01 -34.24
N ILE A 303 0.28 8.26 -34.17
CA ILE A 303 0.27 6.82 -34.52
C ILE A 303 0.63 6.64 -36.00
N ILE A 304 0.01 7.43 -36.89
CA ILE A 304 0.25 7.38 -38.35
C ILE A 304 1.71 7.71 -38.68
N ALA A 305 2.25 8.75 -38.08
CA ALA A 305 3.65 9.17 -38.25
C ALA A 305 4.62 8.06 -37.80
N THR A 306 4.35 7.43 -36.66
CA THR A 306 5.16 6.31 -36.15
C THR A 306 5.12 5.10 -37.08
N CYS A 307 4.00 4.89 -37.77
CA CYS A 307 3.85 3.86 -38.80
C CYS A 307 4.48 4.24 -40.15
N GLY A 308 5.40 5.22 -40.21
CA GLY A 308 6.05 5.64 -41.45
C GLY A 308 5.23 6.62 -42.29
N GLY A 309 4.28 7.34 -41.67
CA GLY A 309 3.48 8.39 -42.30
C GLY A 309 2.23 7.91 -43.05
N SER A 310 1.97 6.59 -43.08
CA SER A 310 0.73 6.03 -43.63
C SER A 310 0.36 4.73 -42.93
N VAL A 311 -0.94 4.56 -42.70
CA VAL A 311 -1.56 3.36 -42.13
C VAL A 311 -2.52 2.66 -43.10
N ALA A 312 -2.58 3.11 -44.36
CA ALA A 312 -3.43 2.51 -45.38
C ALA A 312 -3.09 1.02 -45.57
N GLY A 313 -4.06 0.14 -45.32
CA GLY A 313 -3.89 -1.31 -45.40
C GLY A 313 -3.16 -1.95 -44.22
N LYS A 314 -2.71 -1.17 -43.23
CA LYS A 314 -2.08 -1.69 -42.01
C LYS A 314 -3.13 -2.07 -40.97
N THR A 315 -2.78 -3.04 -40.13
CA THR A 315 -3.56 -3.41 -38.94
C THR A 315 -2.97 -2.74 -37.71
N ILE A 316 -3.76 -1.93 -37.01
CA ILE A 316 -3.37 -1.29 -35.74
C ILE A 316 -4.14 -1.96 -34.61
N ALA A 317 -3.41 -2.58 -33.68
CA ALA A 317 -3.97 -3.09 -32.44
C ALA A 317 -4.15 -1.94 -31.45
N VAL A 318 -5.31 -1.83 -30.83
CA VAL A 318 -5.64 -0.79 -29.84
C VAL A 318 -5.94 -1.46 -28.52
N LEU A 319 -5.15 -1.12 -27.51
CA LEU A 319 -5.33 -1.56 -26.13
C LEU A 319 -5.90 -0.39 -25.32
N GLY A 320 -7.12 -0.59 -24.82
CA GLY A 320 -7.86 0.42 -24.05
C GLY A 320 -8.76 1.29 -24.93
N LEU A 321 -10.00 1.43 -24.52
CA LEU A 321 -11.06 2.16 -25.22
C LEU A 321 -11.75 3.17 -24.31
N THR A 322 -11.90 2.85 -23.02
CA THR A 322 -12.55 3.74 -22.05
C THR A 322 -11.72 4.99 -21.81
N PHE A 323 -12.32 6.06 -21.27
CA PHE A 323 -11.57 7.32 -21.11
C PHE A 323 -10.45 7.25 -20.06
N LYS A 324 -10.52 6.27 -19.15
CA LYS A 324 -9.57 5.95 -18.09
C LYS A 324 -9.77 4.49 -17.63
N PRO A 325 -8.84 3.87 -16.89
CA PRO A 325 -9.04 2.51 -16.37
C PRO A 325 -10.13 2.44 -15.29
N ASN A 326 -10.57 1.22 -14.99
CA ASN A 326 -11.57 0.84 -13.98
C ASN A 326 -12.98 1.40 -14.22
N THR A 327 -13.37 1.58 -15.48
CA THR A 327 -14.73 1.98 -15.87
C THR A 327 -15.06 1.38 -17.24
N ASP A 328 -16.34 1.16 -17.51
CA ASP A 328 -16.90 0.83 -18.83
C ASP A 328 -17.33 2.09 -19.62
N ASP A 329 -17.21 3.28 -19.02
CA ASP A 329 -17.69 4.52 -19.62
C ASP A 329 -16.86 4.96 -20.85
N MET A 330 -17.58 5.05 -21.97
CA MET A 330 -17.05 5.48 -23.26
C MET A 330 -17.35 6.96 -23.57
N ARG A 331 -18.13 7.68 -22.75
CA ARG A 331 -18.51 9.07 -23.02
C ARG A 331 -17.27 9.94 -23.18
N ASP A 332 -17.20 10.66 -24.30
CA ASP A 332 -16.08 11.54 -24.66
C ASP A 332 -14.69 10.88 -24.61
N ALA A 333 -14.60 9.54 -24.61
CA ALA A 333 -13.35 8.82 -24.54
C ALA A 333 -12.42 9.20 -25.71
N PRO A 334 -11.10 9.33 -25.49
CA PRO A 334 -10.17 9.69 -26.57
C PRO A 334 -10.22 8.72 -27.76
N SER A 335 -10.51 7.43 -27.50
CA SER A 335 -10.70 6.40 -28.52
C SER A 335 -11.78 6.76 -29.55
N LEU A 336 -12.85 7.47 -29.15
CA LEU A 336 -13.92 7.90 -30.05
C LEU A 336 -13.46 8.93 -31.08
N GLY A 337 -12.36 9.64 -30.82
CA GLY A 337 -11.72 10.52 -31.80
C GLY A 337 -10.60 9.81 -32.56
N ILE A 338 -9.79 9.01 -31.87
CA ILE A 338 -8.57 8.40 -32.42
C ILE A 338 -8.91 7.24 -33.38
N VAL A 339 -9.77 6.31 -32.98
CA VAL A 339 -10.08 5.11 -33.78
C VAL A 339 -10.71 5.48 -35.14
N PRO A 340 -11.74 6.34 -35.20
CA PRO A 340 -12.29 6.76 -36.49
C PRO A 340 -11.27 7.49 -37.38
N ALA A 341 -10.38 8.30 -36.81
CA ALA A 341 -9.34 8.98 -37.57
C ALA A 341 -8.34 7.99 -38.20
N LEU A 342 -7.95 6.93 -37.47
CA LEU A 342 -7.11 5.85 -38.02
C LEU A 342 -7.82 5.09 -39.15
N GLN A 343 -9.10 4.78 -38.98
CA GLN A 343 -9.91 4.11 -40.01
C GLN A 343 -10.07 4.99 -41.26
N GLN A 344 -10.30 6.29 -41.10
CA GLN A 344 -10.37 7.26 -42.21
C GLN A 344 -9.02 7.35 -42.96
N ALA A 345 -7.90 7.17 -42.26
CA ALA A 345 -6.57 7.07 -42.86
C ALA A 345 -6.27 5.69 -43.49
N GLY A 346 -7.24 4.76 -43.49
CA GLY A 346 -7.17 3.47 -44.16
C GLY A 346 -6.64 2.31 -43.30
N ALA A 347 -6.52 2.48 -41.99
CA ALA A 347 -6.14 1.40 -41.08
C ALA A 347 -7.29 0.42 -40.84
N GLN A 348 -6.95 -0.86 -40.68
CA GLN A 348 -7.81 -1.85 -40.03
C GLN A 348 -7.53 -1.81 -38.53
N VAL A 349 -8.55 -1.57 -37.70
CA VAL A 349 -8.37 -1.48 -36.25
C VAL A 349 -8.85 -2.76 -35.58
N ARG A 350 -7.98 -3.35 -34.75
CA ARG A 350 -8.33 -4.38 -33.77
C ARG A 350 -8.32 -3.75 -32.40
N ALA A 351 -9.29 -4.05 -31.55
CA ALA A 351 -9.36 -3.42 -30.23
C ALA A 351 -9.73 -4.41 -29.12
N PHE A 352 -9.13 -4.17 -27.96
CA PHE A 352 -9.48 -4.82 -26.71
C PHE A 352 -9.49 -3.80 -25.56
N ASP A 353 -10.51 -3.88 -24.72
CA ASP A 353 -10.60 -3.20 -23.42
C ASP A 353 -11.18 -4.21 -22.40
N PRO A 354 -10.66 -4.30 -21.17
CA PRO A 354 -11.17 -5.28 -20.21
C PRO A 354 -12.66 -5.12 -19.88
N GLU A 355 -13.16 -3.88 -19.82
CA GLU A 355 -14.53 -3.59 -19.35
C GLU A 355 -15.38 -2.82 -20.37
N GLY A 356 -14.75 -1.98 -21.21
CA GLY A 356 -15.44 -1.06 -22.13
C GLY A 356 -15.98 -1.69 -23.41
N MET A 357 -15.78 -2.99 -23.65
CA MET A 357 -16.08 -3.61 -24.94
C MET A 357 -17.57 -3.60 -25.30
N HIS A 358 -18.45 -3.75 -24.32
CA HIS A 358 -19.90 -3.72 -24.53
C HIS A 358 -20.35 -2.33 -25.02
N GLU A 359 -19.99 -1.29 -24.29
CA GLU A 359 -20.36 0.10 -24.61
C GLU A 359 -19.68 0.58 -25.90
N ALA A 360 -18.42 0.23 -26.12
CA ALA A 360 -17.67 0.65 -27.30
C ALA A 360 -18.26 0.10 -28.61
N LYS A 361 -18.80 -1.12 -28.60
CA LYS A 361 -19.44 -1.75 -29.79
C LYS A 361 -20.61 -0.97 -30.34
N ALA A 362 -21.34 -0.25 -29.49
CA ALA A 362 -22.45 0.59 -29.91
C ALA A 362 -22.00 1.93 -30.53
N LEU A 363 -20.78 2.38 -30.19
CA LEU A 363 -20.27 3.71 -30.54
C LEU A 363 -19.23 3.71 -31.65
N LEU A 364 -18.51 2.60 -31.84
CA LEU A 364 -17.46 2.43 -32.84
C LEU A 364 -17.86 1.35 -33.86
N GLN A 365 -17.78 1.69 -35.15
CA GLN A 365 -18.08 0.77 -36.25
C GLN A 365 -16.80 0.35 -36.98
N GLY A 366 -16.82 -0.81 -37.65
CA GLY A 366 -15.69 -1.27 -38.45
C GLY A 366 -14.43 -1.64 -37.66
N VAL A 367 -14.58 -1.88 -36.35
CA VAL A 367 -13.52 -2.37 -35.45
C VAL A 367 -13.63 -3.89 -35.34
N THR A 368 -12.51 -4.58 -35.40
CA THR A 368 -12.43 -6.00 -35.04
C THR A 368 -12.24 -6.12 -33.54
N TRP A 369 -13.17 -6.78 -32.86
CA TRP A 369 -13.19 -6.91 -31.41
C TRP A 369 -12.48 -8.19 -30.99
N CYS A 370 -11.45 -8.08 -30.16
CA CYS A 370 -10.65 -9.20 -29.67
C CYS A 370 -11.07 -9.59 -28.25
N ASP A 371 -10.81 -10.84 -27.85
CA ASP A 371 -11.21 -11.37 -26.53
C ASP A 371 -10.18 -11.10 -25.43
N ASP A 372 -8.92 -10.87 -25.80
CA ASP A 372 -7.83 -10.54 -24.88
C ASP A 372 -6.78 -9.62 -25.51
N ALA A 373 -5.90 -9.09 -24.67
CA ALA A 373 -4.86 -8.15 -25.07
C ALA A 373 -3.89 -8.73 -26.11
N TYR A 374 -3.53 -10.02 -26.02
CA TYR A 374 -2.54 -10.65 -26.90
C TYR A 374 -3.14 -11.06 -28.25
N GLY A 375 -4.37 -11.57 -28.27
CA GLY A 375 -5.10 -11.86 -29.51
C GLY A 375 -5.33 -10.59 -30.35
N CYS A 376 -5.41 -9.43 -29.71
CA CYS A 376 -5.44 -8.13 -30.40
C CYS A 376 -4.15 -7.85 -31.21
N LEU A 377 -3.00 -8.41 -30.81
CA LEU A 377 -1.68 -8.12 -31.36
C LEU A 377 -1.30 -9.01 -32.55
N GLU A 378 -1.97 -10.16 -32.73
CA GLU A 378 -1.62 -11.16 -33.75
C GLU A 378 -1.58 -10.55 -35.16
N ASP A 379 -0.42 -10.60 -35.81
CA ASP A 379 -0.16 -10.03 -37.15
C ASP A 379 -0.46 -8.52 -37.29
N ALA A 380 -0.54 -7.78 -36.18
CA ALA A 380 -0.70 -6.33 -36.22
C ALA A 380 0.62 -5.65 -36.64
N ASP A 381 0.51 -4.55 -37.38
CA ASP A 381 1.65 -3.76 -37.85
C ASP A 381 2.21 -2.84 -36.75
N ALA A 382 1.36 -2.45 -35.80
CA ALA A 382 1.72 -1.71 -34.59
C ALA A 382 0.65 -1.91 -33.51
N VAL A 383 1.03 -1.67 -32.26
CA VAL A 383 0.11 -1.57 -31.12
C VAL A 383 0.06 -0.14 -30.58
N ALA A 384 -1.13 0.34 -30.24
CA ALA A 384 -1.37 1.63 -29.62
C ALA A 384 -2.06 1.44 -28.26
N ILE A 385 -1.47 1.98 -27.19
CA ILE A 385 -2.06 1.98 -25.84
C ILE A 385 -2.77 3.31 -25.63
N LEU A 386 -4.09 3.26 -25.46
CA LEU A 386 -4.94 4.45 -25.30
C LEU A 386 -5.45 4.61 -23.86
N THR A 387 -5.49 3.53 -23.08
CA THR A 387 -5.94 3.52 -21.68
C THR A 387 -5.08 2.60 -20.83
N GLU A 388 -4.56 3.11 -19.72
CA GLU A 388 -3.53 2.50 -18.88
C GLU A 388 -4.06 1.44 -17.88
N TRP A 389 -4.83 0.47 -18.37
CA TRP A 389 -5.29 -0.68 -17.57
C TRP A 389 -4.13 -1.47 -16.99
N ASN A 390 -4.29 -2.01 -15.78
CA ASN A 390 -3.23 -2.76 -15.08
C ASN A 390 -2.70 -3.93 -15.91
N GLU A 391 -3.58 -4.62 -16.64
CA GLU A 391 -3.22 -5.72 -17.55
C GLU A 391 -2.21 -5.29 -18.62
N PHE A 392 -2.26 -4.03 -19.07
CA PHE A 392 -1.37 -3.51 -20.09
C PHE A 392 -0.06 -2.95 -19.53
N ARG A 393 0.12 -2.90 -18.20
CA ARG A 393 1.33 -2.33 -17.57
C ARG A 393 2.49 -3.30 -17.47
N ALA A 394 2.22 -4.59 -17.62
CA ALA A 394 3.20 -5.66 -17.44
C ALA A 394 3.10 -6.72 -18.55
N LEU A 395 2.76 -6.31 -19.79
CA LEU A 395 2.78 -7.23 -20.92
C LEU A 395 4.17 -7.84 -21.09
N ASP A 396 4.20 -9.16 -21.28
CA ASP A 396 5.38 -9.89 -21.76
C ASP A 396 5.82 -9.34 -23.13
N LEU A 397 6.89 -8.53 -23.12
CA LEU A 397 7.38 -7.81 -24.29
C LEU A 397 7.95 -8.76 -25.36
N ASP A 398 8.49 -9.92 -24.99
CA ASP A 398 8.98 -10.91 -25.95
C ASP A 398 7.79 -11.55 -26.67
N ARG A 399 6.72 -11.86 -25.94
CA ARG A 399 5.46 -12.33 -26.55
C ARG A 399 4.85 -11.26 -27.46
N VAL A 400 4.74 -10.00 -27.00
CA VAL A 400 4.24 -8.89 -27.83
C VAL A 400 5.05 -8.80 -29.14
N LYS A 401 6.38 -8.84 -29.05
CA LYS A 401 7.28 -8.77 -30.20
C LYS A 401 7.08 -9.94 -31.16
N SER A 402 6.79 -11.13 -30.65
CA SER A 402 6.53 -12.32 -31.49
C SER A 402 5.19 -12.29 -32.22
N LEU A 403 4.19 -11.57 -31.69
CA LEU A 403 2.85 -11.50 -32.25
C LEU A 403 2.71 -10.39 -33.30
N LEU A 404 3.45 -9.29 -33.13
CA LEU A 404 3.45 -8.18 -34.09
C LEU A 404 4.30 -8.50 -35.33
N LYS A 405 3.91 -7.95 -36.49
CA LYS A 405 4.74 -8.01 -37.72
C LYS A 405 6.05 -7.25 -37.60
N ALA A 406 6.03 -6.19 -36.80
CA ALA A 406 7.18 -5.38 -36.44
C ALA A 406 7.01 -4.87 -35.01
N PRO A 407 8.09 -4.71 -34.22
CA PRO A 407 8.00 -4.31 -32.82
C PRO A 407 7.76 -2.80 -32.69
N VAL A 408 6.60 -2.33 -33.15
CA VAL A 408 6.19 -0.92 -33.11
C VAL A 408 5.11 -0.74 -32.05
N MET A 409 5.39 0.10 -31.06
CA MET A 409 4.45 0.43 -29.98
C MET A 409 4.32 1.94 -29.83
N VAL A 410 3.08 2.41 -29.84
CA VAL A 410 2.71 3.80 -29.58
C VAL A 410 1.96 3.88 -28.25
N ASP A 411 2.62 4.39 -27.23
CA ASP A 411 2.06 4.47 -25.89
C ASP A 411 1.59 5.88 -25.58
N LEU A 412 0.28 6.11 -25.71
CA LEU A 412 -0.30 7.42 -25.46
C LEU A 412 -0.52 7.69 -23.96
N ARG A 413 -0.16 6.75 -23.08
CA ARG A 413 -0.31 6.84 -21.63
C ARG A 413 1.01 6.63 -20.89
N ASN A 414 2.14 6.66 -21.59
CA ASN A 414 3.49 6.60 -21.02
C ASN A 414 3.67 5.49 -19.96
N VAL A 415 3.04 4.33 -20.18
CA VAL A 415 3.09 3.14 -19.32
C VAL A 415 4.51 2.60 -19.21
N TYR A 416 5.26 2.58 -20.33
CA TYR A 416 6.60 2.01 -20.38
C TYR A 416 7.72 3.04 -20.42
N GLU A 417 8.90 2.65 -19.94
CA GLU A 417 10.12 3.44 -19.99
C GLU A 417 10.80 3.34 -21.37
N PRO A 418 11.10 4.47 -22.06
CA PRO A 418 11.68 4.46 -23.41
C PRO A 418 12.97 3.65 -23.53
N ALA A 419 13.83 3.71 -22.50
CA ALA A 419 15.09 2.98 -22.49
C ALA A 419 14.91 1.46 -22.41
N GLU A 420 13.90 1.00 -21.66
CA GLU A 420 13.57 -0.43 -21.55
C GLU A 420 12.99 -0.96 -22.85
N MET A 421 12.09 -0.19 -23.47
CA MET A 421 11.49 -0.56 -24.75
C MET A 421 12.51 -0.57 -25.90
N ALA A 422 13.41 0.41 -25.94
CA ALA A 422 14.51 0.43 -26.90
C ALA A 422 15.45 -0.78 -26.73
N ALA A 423 15.75 -1.15 -25.48
CA ALA A 423 16.57 -2.32 -25.16
C ALA A 423 15.85 -3.64 -25.51
N ALA A 424 14.53 -3.71 -25.38
CA ALA A 424 13.70 -4.82 -25.86
C ALA A 424 13.59 -4.86 -27.41
N GLY A 425 14.15 -3.86 -28.09
CA GLY A 425 14.18 -3.77 -29.54
C GLY A 425 12.88 -3.28 -30.17
N PHE A 426 12.09 -2.48 -29.44
CA PHE A 426 10.90 -1.82 -29.96
C PHE A 426 11.22 -0.45 -30.55
N THR A 427 10.57 -0.13 -31.67
CA THR A 427 10.30 1.26 -32.04
C THR A 427 9.18 1.75 -31.15
N TYR A 428 9.56 2.43 -30.07
CA TYR A 428 8.65 2.91 -29.05
C TYR A 428 8.50 4.44 -29.13
N VAL A 429 7.26 4.89 -29.26
CA VAL A 429 6.90 6.31 -29.24
C VAL A 429 5.90 6.53 -28.12
N SER A 430 6.22 7.47 -27.24
CA SER A 430 5.34 7.90 -26.16
C SER A 430 5.04 9.40 -26.26
N VAL A 431 4.32 9.95 -25.29
CA VAL A 431 3.87 11.35 -25.28
C VAL A 431 4.83 12.20 -24.46
N GLY A 432 5.46 13.18 -25.09
CA GLY A 432 6.30 14.17 -24.41
C GLY A 432 7.68 13.68 -23.99
N ARG A 433 8.13 12.50 -24.42
CA ARG A 433 9.37 11.86 -23.97
C ARG A 433 10.33 11.58 -25.14
N PRO A 434 11.65 11.49 -24.89
CA PRO A 434 12.63 11.20 -25.94
C PRO A 434 12.39 9.86 -26.64
N ILE A 435 12.56 9.84 -27.96
CA ILE A 435 12.57 8.60 -28.76
C ILE A 435 14.00 8.05 -28.77
N LEU A 436 14.16 6.81 -28.34
CA LEU A 436 15.43 6.10 -28.33
C LEU A 436 15.46 5.04 -29.45
N ALA A 437 16.59 4.90 -30.12
CA ALA A 437 16.75 3.93 -31.20
C ALA A 437 16.82 2.49 -30.64
N PRO A 438 16.17 1.50 -31.30
CA PRO A 438 16.28 0.10 -30.92
C PRO A 438 17.75 -0.36 -30.97
N THR A 439 18.23 -1.04 -29.93
CA THR A 439 19.60 -1.58 -29.92
C THR A 439 19.65 -2.98 -30.53
N SER A 440 20.57 -3.23 -31.47
CA SER A 440 20.76 -4.54 -32.10
C SER A 440 21.75 -5.41 -31.30
N GLY A 441 21.22 -6.31 -30.47
CA GLY A 441 21.96 -7.42 -29.84
C GLY A 441 21.88 -7.45 -28.30
N PRO A 442 22.13 -8.62 -27.65
CA PRO A 442 22.20 -8.70 -26.20
C PRO A 442 23.54 -8.10 -25.75
N ALA A 443 23.56 -6.80 -25.55
CA ALA A 443 24.71 -6.12 -24.98
C ALA A 443 24.60 -6.18 -23.46
N ALA A 444 25.66 -6.68 -22.81
CA ALA A 444 25.92 -6.44 -21.40
C ALA A 444 25.76 -4.93 -21.13
N ARG A 445 24.81 -4.59 -20.27
CA ARG A 445 24.57 -3.22 -19.83
C ARG A 445 25.84 -2.65 -19.19
N THR A 446 26.27 -1.48 -19.63
CA THR A 446 27.03 -0.57 -18.76
C THR A 446 26.07 0.56 -18.40
N VAL A 447 25.25 0.35 -17.36
CA VAL A 447 24.52 1.46 -16.74
C VAL A 447 25.56 2.32 -16.03
N VAL A 448 25.66 3.60 -16.39
CA VAL A 448 26.56 4.54 -15.71
C VAL A 448 25.80 5.18 -14.57
N TYR A 449 26.12 4.79 -13.34
CA TYR A 449 25.57 5.41 -12.13
C TYR A 449 26.37 6.66 -11.76
N GLY A 450 25.67 7.69 -11.27
CA GLY A 450 26.29 8.90 -10.73
C GLY A 450 27.08 8.63 -9.43
N PRO A 451 27.83 9.62 -8.92
CA PRO A 451 28.54 9.48 -7.65
C PRO A 451 27.57 9.38 -6.47
N ALA A 452 27.78 8.37 -5.62
CA ALA A 452 26.99 8.19 -4.40
C ALA A 452 27.19 9.34 -3.41
N ARG A 453 26.11 9.72 -2.71
CA ARG A 453 26.09 10.77 -1.69
C ARG A 453 25.61 10.25 -0.33
N MET A 454 25.78 8.95 -0.09
CA MET A 454 25.54 8.19 1.14
C MET A 454 25.20 9.07 2.35
N HIS A 455 23.92 9.25 2.62
CA HIS A 455 23.47 10.02 3.76
C HIS A 455 23.90 9.31 5.07
N PRO A 456 24.54 9.99 6.05
CA PRO A 456 25.12 9.31 7.21
C PRO A 456 24.13 8.43 8.01
N SER A 457 22.86 8.82 8.06
CA SER A 457 21.82 8.09 8.81
C SER A 457 21.44 6.72 8.24
N ILE A 458 21.83 6.40 6.99
CA ILE A 458 21.48 5.11 6.39
C ILE A 458 22.38 3.97 6.84
N LEU A 459 23.57 4.28 7.34
CA LEU A 459 24.54 3.30 7.85
C LEU A 459 24.24 3.01 9.32
N ARG A 460 23.34 2.07 9.57
CA ARG A 460 22.92 1.69 10.92
C ARG A 460 23.81 0.61 11.50
N GLU A 461 23.56 0.26 12.76
CA GLU A 461 24.33 -0.76 13.48
C GLU A 461 24.19 -2.15 12.85
N TYR A 462 23.02 -2.55 12.35
CA TYR A 462 22.78 -3.93 11.90
C TYR A 462 22.54 -4.07 10.40
N ASP A 463 22.23 -2.97 9.71
CA ASP A 463 21.86 -2.96 8.30
C ASP A 463 22.05 -1.56 7.68
N ILE A 464 21.79 -1.48 6.38
CA ILE A 464 21.58 -0.20 5.70
C ILE A 464 20.08 0.06 5.63
N ARG A 465 19.61 1.26 5.95
CA ARG A 465 18.18 1.60 5.94
C ARG A 465 17.93 3.09 5.70
N GLY A 466 17.10 3.41 4.72
CA GLY A 466 16.69 4.79 4.46
C GLY A 466 15.36 4.89 3.71
N ILE A 467 14.92 6.13 3.50
CA ILE A 467 13.74 6.46 2.69
C ILE A 467 14.18 6.56 1.24
N VAL A 468 13.55 5.78 0.36
CA VAL A 468 13.94 5.72 -1.05
C VAL A 468 13.63 7.03 -1.74
N GLY A 469 14.63 7.61 -2.41
CA GLY A 469 14.53 8.90 -3.09
C GLY A 469 14.75 10.12 -2.20
N ASP A 470 15.01 9.91 -0.91
CA ASP A 470 15.37 10.98 0.04
C ASP A 470 16.74 10.69 0.68
N THR A 471 16.81 9.71 1.59
CA THR A 471 18.06 9.35 2.28
C THR A 471 18.78 8.15 1.67
N LEU A 472 18.08 7.31 0.90
CA LEU A 472 18.64 6.17 0.17
C LEU A 472 18.35 6.32 -1.34
N THR A 473 19.39 6.42 -2.15
CA THR A 473 19.28 6.56 -3.62
C THR A 473 19.72 5.31 -4.38
N VAL A 474 19.44 5.27 -5.67
CA VAL A 474 19.86 4.18 -6.57
C VAL A 474 21.39 4.15 -6.69
N GLU A 475 22.02 5.32 -6.76
CA GLU A 475 23.48 5.48 -6.79
C GLU A 475 24.13 4.97 -5.51
N ASP A 476 23.51 5.21 -4.35
CA ASP A 476 24.00 4.68 -3.07
C ASP A 476 23.95 3.15 -3.06
N VAL A 477 22.87 2.54 -3.56
CA VAL A 477 22.74 1.07 -3.64
C VAL A 477 23.76 0.45 -4.60
N TYR A 478 24.01 1.08 -5.75
CA TYR A 478 25.09 0.66 -6.64
C TYR A 478 26.46 0.71 -5.95
N ALA A 479 26.77 1.83 -5.29
CA ALA A 479 28.02 2.01 -4.57
C ALA A 479 28.17 1.02 -3.40
N VAL A 480 27.06 0.67 -2.72
CA VAL A 480 27.04 -0.41 -1.72
C VAL A 480 27.41 -1.75 -2.37
N GLY A 481 26.85 -2.09 -3.54
CA GLY A 481 27.22 -3.30 -4.27
C GLY A 481 28.70 -3.35 -4.64
N ARG A 482 29.24 -2.25 -5.18
CA ARG A 482 30.67 -2.11 -5.52
C ARG A 482 31.58 -2.22 -4.29
N ALA A 483 31.21 -1.55 -3.20
CA ALA A 483 31.96 -1.58 -1.94
C ALA A 483 31.93 -2.98 -1.30
N PHE A 484 30.76 -3.62 -1.28
CA PHE A 484 30.61 -4.98 -0.76
C PHE A 484 31.44 -5.98 -1.57
N ALA A 485 31.37 -5.95 -2.89
CA ALA A 485 32.20 -6.80 -3.77
C ALA A 485 33.70 -6.59 -3.51
N THR A 486 34.12 -5.35 -3.29
CA THR A 486 35.52 -5.03 -2.96
C THR A 486 35.94 -5.65 -1.64
N LEU A 487 35.11 -5.55 -0.60
CA LEU A 487 35.39 -6.14 0.71
C LEU A 487 35.37 -7.67 0.68
N ALA A 488 34.39 -8.26 -0.02
CA ALA A 488 34.25 -9.69 -0.19
C ALA A 488 35.46 -10.30 -0.92
N ARG A 489 35.91 -9.68 -2.02
CA ARG A 489 37.06 -10.17 -2.78
C ARG A 489 38.38 -10.04 -2.03
N LYS A 490 38.53 -9.06 -1.13
CA LYS A 490 39.69 -8.99 -0.22
C LYS A 490 39.74 -10.15 0.78
N GLN A 491 38.63 -10.85 0.98
CA GLN A 491 38.52 -12.05 1.81
C GLN A 491 38.41 -13.34 0.96
N ASP A 492 38.85 -13.29 -0.30
CA ASP A 492 38.78 -14.39 -1.27
C ASP A 492 37.36 -14.95 -1.47
N LYS A 493 36.33 -14.10 -1.31
CA LYS A 493 34.92 -14.46 -1.56
C LYS A 493 34.50 -14.04 -2.95
N GLN A 494 33.73 -14.88 -3.64
CA GLN A 494 33.40 -14.68 -5.05
C GLN A 494 31.91 -14.81 -5.36
N THR A 495 31.13 -15.43 -4.48
CA THR A 495 29.70 -15.71 -4.73
C THR A 495 28.80 -14.97 -3.73
N VAL A 496 27.64 -14.51 -4.19
CA VAL A 496 26.66 -13.83 -3.34
C VAL A 496 25.24 -14.19 -3.75
N ALA A 497 24.41 -14.60 -2.80
CA ALA A 497 22.97 -14.71 -3.00
C ALA A 497 22.31 -13.35 -2.78
N VAL A 498 21.38 -12.96 -3.65
CA VAL A 498 20.66 -11.68 -3.56
C VAL A 498 19.17 -11.94 -3.69
N GLY A 499 18.40 -11.48 -2.70
CA GLY A 499 16.94 -11.53 -2.69
C GLY A 499 16.36 -10.17 -2.34
N TYR A 500 15.05 -10.03 -2.49
CA TYR A 500 14.36 -8.77 -2.18
C TYR A 500 12.96 -8.99 -1.61
N ASP A 501 12.48 -8.04 -0.79
CA ASP A 501 11.15 -8.08 -0.16
C ASP A 501 10.01 -7.58 -1.06
N GLY A 502 8.79 -7.55 -0.55
CA GLY A 502 7.58 -7.18 -1.30
C GLY A 502 7.40 -5.69 -1.62
N ARG A 503 8.36 -4.81 -1.34
CA ARG A 503 8.20 -3.36 -1.52
C ARG A 503 8.26 -2.95 -2.98
N LEU A 504 7.53 -1.89 -3.32
CA LEU A 504 7.46 -1.36 -4.69
C LEU A 504 8.84 -0.94 -5.25
N THR A 505 9.76 -0.52 -4.37
CA THR A 505 11.11 -0.07 -4.75
C THR A 505 12.13 -1.20 -4.80
N SER A 506 11.85 -2.35 -4.17
CA SER A 506 12.79 -3.46 -4.02
C SER A 506 13.28 -4.05 -5.35
N PRO A 507 12.45 -4.26 -6.39
CA PRO A 507 12.93 -4.77 -7.68
C PRO A 507 13.98 -3.87 -8.37
N LEU A 508 13.83 -2.54 -8.27
CA LEU A 508 14.78 -1.60 -8.85
C LEU A 508 16.11 -1.59 -8.07
N LEU A 509 16.01 -1.53 -6.75
CA LEU A 509 17.18 -1.49 -5.88
C LEU A 509 17.96 -2.80 -5.93
N GLU A 510 17.28 -3.95 -6.03
CA GLU A 510 17.94 -5.25 -6.21
C GLU A 510 18.74 -5.31 -7.51
N ARG A 511 18.13 -4.94 -8.65
CA ARG A 511 18.85 -4.90 -9.94
C ARG A 511 20.09 -4.02 -9.86
N THR A 512 19.96 -2.86 -9.23
CA THR A 512 21.06 -1.91 -9.06
C THR A 512 22.16 -2.46 -8.15
N LEU A 513 21.79 -3.15 -7.08
CA LEU A 513 22.73 -3.83 -6.20
C LEU A 513 23.50 -4.93 -6.95
N VAL A 514 22.79 -5.73 -7.76
CA VAL A 514 23.37 -6.77 -8.62
C VAL A 514 24.38 -6.17 -9.59
N ASP A 515 24.04 -5.07 -10.26
CA ASP A 515 24.94 -4.38 -11.19
C ASP A 515 26.24 -3.97 -10.49
N GLY A 516 26.15 -3.38 -9.28
CA GLY A 516 27.32 -3.05 -8.46
C GLY A 516 28.15 -4.28 -8.07
N LEU A 517 27.51 -5.39 -7.71
CA LEU A 517 28.23 -6.62 -7.35
C LEU A 517 28.95 -7.25 -8.56
N VAL A 518 28.29 -7.27 -9.72
CA VAL A 518 28.81 -7.81 -10.99
C VAL A 518 29.99 -6.99 -11.49
N ASP A 519 29.90 -5.66 -11.46
CA ASP A 519 31.00 -4.77 -11.82
C ASP A 519 32.22 -4.90 -10.87
N GLY A 520 31.97 -5.29 -9.62
CA GLY A 520 33.01 -5.66 -8.67
C GLY A 520 33.66 -7.03 -8.94
N GLY A 521 33.10 -7.83 -9.86
CA GLY A 521 33.61 -9.16 -10.22
C GLY A 521 32.95 -10.34 -9.49
N MET A 522 31.80 -10.15 -8.84
CA MET A 522 31.11 -11.22 -8.11
C MET A 522 30.26 -12.10 -9.05
N THR A 523 30.07 -13.36 -8.66
CA THR A 523 29.01 -14.23 -9.20
C THR A 523 27.77 -14.11 -8.32
N VAL A 524 26.67 -13.61 -8.88
CA VAL A 524 25.44 -13.30 -8.14
C VAL A 524 24.35 -14.34 -8.41
N HIS A 525 23.78 -14.94 -7.37
CA HIS A 525 22.62 -15.81 -7.44
C HIS A 525 21.38 -15.04 -7.01
N ARG A 526 20.53 -14.67 -7.98
CA ARG A 526 19.31 -13.89 -7.72
C ARG A 526 18.18 -14.83 -7.34
N ILE A 527 17.73 -14.77 -6.10
CA ILE A 527 16.64 -15.63 -5.59
C ILE A 527 15.26 -15.00 -5.73
N GLY A 528 15.18 -13.77 -6.25
CA GLY A 528 13.94 -13.06 -6.50
C GLY A 528 13.27 -12.53 -5.24
N LEU A 529 11.93 -12.45 -5.29
CA LEU A 529 11.08 -12.09 -4.16
C LEU A 529 11.19 -13.18 -3.08
N ALA A 530 11.74 -12.84 -1.92
CA ALA A 530 12.03 -13.79 -0.87
C ALA A 530 11.93 -13.13 0.51
N PRO A 531 11.38 -13.83 1.53
CA PRO A 531 11.58 -13.40 2.90
C PRO A 531 13.07 -13.49 3.27
N THR A 532 13.50 -12.65 4.20
CA THR A 532 14.89 -12.61 4.70
C THR A 532 15.44 -13.99 5.13
N PRO A 533 14.72 -14.86 5.85
CA PRO A 533 15.22 -16.21 6.16
C PRO A 533 15.46 -17.10 4.94
N MET A 534 14.71 -16.93 3.85
CA MET A 534 14.95 -17.68 2.60
C MET A 534 16.27 -17.26 1.94
N LEU A 535 16.68 -15.98 2.08
CA LEU A 535 18.03 -15.56 1.71
C LEU A 535 19.09 -16.25 2.58
N TYR A 536 18.89 -16.32 3.90
CA TYR A 536 19.84 -17.00 4.77
C TYR A 536 19.95 -18.49 4.43
N PHE A 537 18.83 -19.15 4.14
CA PHE A 537 18.80 -20.49 3.59
C PHE A 537 19.56 -20.60 2.26
N ALA A 538 19.40 -19.64 1.35
CA ALA A 538 20.11 -19.61 0.07
C ALA A 538 21.63 -19.68 0.25
N THR A 539 22.19 -18.98 1.25
CA THR A 539 23.63 -19.01 1.52
C THR A 539 24.13 -20.42 1.87
N LYS A 540 23.29 -21.22 2.53
CA LYS A 540 23.60 -22.61 2.88
C LYS A 540 23.33 -23.57 1.73
N TYR A 541 22.17 -23.42 1.08
CA TYR A 541 21.70 -24.32 0.02
C TYR A 541 22.51 -24.20 -1.27
N LEU A 542 22.82 -22.97 -1.69
CA LEU A 542 23.62 -22.69 -2.88
C LEU A 542 25.14 -22.68 -2.59
N GLY A 543 25.54 -22.76 -1.32
CA GLY A 543 26.93 -22.62 -0.91
C GLY A 543 27.52 -21.23 -1.22
N ALA A 544 26.69 -20.19 -1.26
CA ALA A 544 27.13 -18.83 -1.55
C ALA A 544 27.97 -18.26 -0.39
N ASP A 545 29.07 -17.57 -0.69
CA ASP A 545 29.96 -16.98 0.30
C ASP A 545 29.31 -15.84 1.10
N ALA A 546 28.30 -15.20 0.53
CA ALA A 546 27.60 -14.04 1.07
C ALA A 546 26.11 -14.07 0.73
N GLY A 547 25.34 -13.27 1.48
CA GLY A 547 23.92 -13.05 1.22
C GLY A 547 23.55 -11.58 1.45
N MET A 548 22.78 -10.99 0.53
CA MET A 548 22.26 -9.61 0.65
C MET A 548 20.75 -9.57 0.39
N SER A 549 19.97 -9.04 1.34
CA SER A 549 18.51 -8.88 1.21
C SER A 549 18.21 -7.41 1.01
N VAL A 550 17.58 -7.05 -0.11
CA VAL A 550 16.99 -5.73 -0.28
C VAL A 550 15.62 -5.74 0.39
N THR A 551 15.54 -5.11 1.55
CA THR A 551 14.35 -5.16 2.39
C THR A 551 14.22 -3.87 3.17
N GLY A 552 12.99 -3.41 3.44
CA GLY A 552 12.67 -2.37 4.42
C GLY A 552 12.26 -2.94 5.79
N SER A 553 12.27 -4.26 5.95
CA SER A 553 11.76 -5.00 7.11
C SER A 553 10.34 -4.55 7.47
N HIS A 554 10.07 -4.31 8.74
CA HIS A 554 8.81 -3.79 9.25
C HIS A 554 8.65 -2.26 9.10
N ASN A 555 9.49 -1.50 8.36
CA ASN A 555 9.28 -0.03 8.25
C ASN A 555 8.10 0.35 7.31
N PRO A 556 7.63 1.62 7.30
CA PRO A 556 6.61 2.08 6.33
C PRO A 556 7.01 1.89 4.86
N PRO A 557 6.07 1.84 3.89
CA PRO A 557 6.30 1.51 2.47
C PRO A 557 7.48 2.21 1.78
N GLU A 558 7.71 3.48 2.10
CA GLU A 558 8.74 4.34 1.51
C GLU A 558 10.17 3.99 1.95
N TYR A 559 10.32 3.21 3.01
CA TYR A 559 11.62 2.74 3.48
C TYR A 559 12.11 1.54 2.67
N ASN A 560 13.42 1.46 2.48
CA ASN A 560 14.10 0.25 2.04
C ASN A 560 15.50 0.18 2.65
N GLY A 561 16.25 -0.86 2.35
CA GLY A 561 17.49 -1.15 3.03
C GLY A 561 18.17 -2.43 2.54
N ILE A 562 19.29 -2.77 3.17
CA ILE A 562 20.10 -3.93 2.81
C ILE A 562 20.57 -4.65 4.08
N LYS A 563 20.10 -5.88 4.28
CA LYS A 563 20.64 -6.81 5.29
C LYS A 563 21.74 -7.64 4.64
N MET A 564 22.86 -7.87 5.34
CA MET A 564 24.07 -8.46 4.74
C MET A 564 24.68 -9.57 5.61
N THR A 565 25.26 -10.56 4.96
CA THR A 565 26.10 -11.60 5.56
C THR A 565 27.33 -11.85 4.67
N LEU A 566 28.47 -12.15 5.28
CA LEU A 566 29.71 -12.44 4.57
C LEU A 566 30.51 -13.54 5.27
N GLY A 567 30.89 -14.57 4.51
CA GLY A 567 31.64 -15.71 5.04
C GLY A 567 30.89 -16.48 6.11
N GLY A 568 29.56 -16.55 6.02
CA GLY A 568 28.70 -17.21 7.01
C GLY A 568 28.53 -16.45 8.33
N ARG A 569 28.96 -15.18 8.43
CA ARG A 569 28.80 -14.32 9.59
C ARG A 569 27.89 -13.13 9.28
N SER A 570 27.22 -12.60 10.30
CA SER A 570 26.48 -11.33 10.22
C SER A 570 27.42 -10.19 9.85
N PHE A 571 26.96 -9.26 9.00
CA PHE A 571 27.72 -8.07 8.60
C PHE A 571 27.11 -6.84 9.27
N PHE A 572 27.76 -6.31 10.32
CA PHE A 572 27.18 -5.28 11.20
C PHE A 572 28.27 -4.35 11.78
N GLY A 573 27.84 -3.26 12.42
CA GLY A 573 28.68 -2.30 13.14
C GLY A 573 29.84 -1.78 12.30
N GLY A 574 31.06 -2.08 12.73
CA GLY A 574 32.30 -1.65 12.06
C GLY A 574 32.41 -2.05 10.59
N ASP A 575 31.81 -3.18 10.19
CA ASP A 575 31.82 -3.66 8.80
C ASP A 575 30.97 -2.75 7.90
N ILE A 576 29.80 -2.33 8.37
CA ILE A 576 28.91 -1.39 7.66
C ILE A 576 29.59 -0.02 7.56
N GLN A 577 30.26 0.43 8.62
CA GLN A 577 31.01 1.68 8.60
C GLN A 577 32.20 1.63 7.62
N ALA A 578 32.90 0.49 7.53
CA ALA A 578 33.97 0.28 6.56
C ALA A 578 33.44 0.29 5.12
N LEU A 579 32.32 -0.40 4.87
CA LEU A 579 31.63 -0.38 3.59
C LEU A 579 31.23 1.03 3.19
N GLY A 580 30.64 1.80 4.11
CA GLY A 580 30.22 3.17 3.86
C GLY A 580 31.37 4.16 3.62
N ARG A 581 32.55 3.93 4.20
CA ARG A 581 33.77 4.69 3.86
C ARG A 581 34.23 4.38 2.43
N LEU A 582 34.24 3.11 2.07
CA LEU A 582 34.66 2.66 0.74
C LEU A 582 33.70 3.11 -0.37
N ALA A 583 32.39 3.03 -0.12
CA ALA A 583 31.35 3.51 -1.01
C ALA A 583 31.49 5.01 -1.32
N ARG A 584 31.88 5.81 -0.32
CA ARG A 584 32.12 7.26 -0.48
C ARG A 584 33.43 7.58 -1.19
N SER A 585 34.48 6.79 -0.98
CA SER A 585 35.78 7.03 -1.64
C SER A 585 35.77 6.64 -3.12
N GLY A 586 34.89 5.71 -3.52
CA GLY A 586 34.83 5.21 -4.89
C GLY A 586 36.00 4.29 -5.26
N GLU A 587 36.84 3.90 -4.30
CA GLU A 587 38.02 3.05 -4.47
C GLU A 587 37.62 1.57 -4.62
N PHE A 588 36.88 1.27 -5.68
CA PHE A 588 36.35 -0.06 -5.92
C PHE A 588 37.33 -0.94 -6.70
N VAL A 589 37.30 -2.24 -6.41
CA VAL A 589 37.84 -3.20 -7.39
C VAL A 589 36.91 -3.25 -8.60
N SER A 590 37.51 -3.56 -9.74
CA SER A 590 36.77 -3.86 -10.97
C SER A 590 36.95 -5.34 -11.30
N GLY A 591 35.92 -5.95 -11.85
CA GLY A 591 35.97 -7.32 -12.34
C GLY A 591 34.88 -7.56 -13.38
N ARG A 592 34.92 -8.74 -14.01
CA ARG A 592 33.83 -9.20 -14.89
C ARG A 592 33.05 -10.27 -14.14
N GLY A 593 32.11 -9.82 -13.33
CA GLY A 593 31.17 -10.70 -12.64
C GLY A 593 30.13 -11.27 -13.59
N ARG A 594 29.20 -12.04 -13.03
CA ARG A 594 28.00 -12.52 -13.74
C ARG A 594 26.87 -12.71 -12.75
N TRP A 595 25.65 -12.80 -13.23
CA TRP A 595 24.52 -13.18 -12.40
C TRP A 595 23.71 -14.29 -13.07
N GLN A 596 22.98 -15.04 -12.26
CA GLN A 596 22.00 -16.03 -12.70
C GLN A 596 20.83 -16.03 -11.72
N ASP A 597 19.63 -16.33 -12.22
CA ASP A 597 18.47 -16.56 -11.34
C ASP A 597 18.59 -17.95 -10.68
N ALA A 598 18.07 -18.06 -9.45
CA ALA A 598 18.11 -19.26 -8.64
C ALA A 598 16.76 -19.46 -7.92
N ALA A 599 15.88 -20.26 -8.51
CA ALA A 599 14.62 -20.65 -7.90
C ALA A 599 14.87 -21.65 -6.76
N ILE A 600 14.73 -21.21 -5.51
CA ILE A 600 14.99 -22.03 -4.30
C ILE A 600 13.81 -22.09 -3.34
N ASP A 601 12.68 -21.50 -3.71
CA ASP A 601 11.47 -21.37 -2.89
C ASP A 601 10.88 -22.74 -2.55
N ASP A 602 10.78 -23.65 -3.52
CA ASP A 602 10.32 -25.02 -3.26
C ASP A 602 11.28 -25.80 -2.35
N ALA A 603 12.60 -25.59 -2.50
CA ALA A 603 13.60 -26.22 -1.64
C ALA A 603 13.54 -25.70 -0.21
N TYR A 604 13.33 -24.39 -0.05
CA TYR A 604 13.13 -23.74 1.25
C TYR A 604 11.86 -24.27 1.93
N VAL A 605 10.72 -24.28 1.23
CA VAL A 605 9.45 -24.80 1.76
C VAL A 605 9.55 -26.28 2.14
N ALA A 606 10.17 -27.10 1.28
CA ALA A 606 10.40 -28.50 1.58
C ALA A 606 11.27 -28.67 2.83
N ARG A 607 12.30 -27.84 2.99
CA ARG A 607 13.16 -27.87 4.17
C ARG A 607 12.40 -27.50 5.45
N LEU A 608 11.55 -26.47 5.41
CA LEU A 608 10.70 -26.11 6.55
C LEU A 608 9.76 -27.27 6.91
N ALA A 609 9.07 -27.84 5.92
CA ALA A 609 8.09 -28.90 6.11
C ALA A 609 8.68 -30.21 6.66
N GLN A 610 9.99 -30.46 6.55
CA GLN A 610 10.64 -31.65 7.12
C GLN A 610 10.48 -31.78 8.64
N ASP A 611 10.35 -30.65 9.35
CA ASP A 611 10.16 -30.62 10.80
C ASP A 611 8.70 -30.32 11.20
N ALA A 612 7.77 -30.45 10.25
CA ALA A 612 6.34 -30.27 10.50
C ALA A 612 5.78 -31.32 11.46
N ALA A 613 4.69 -30.93 12.12
CA ALA A 613 3.97 -31.75 13.07
C ALA A 613 3.64 -33.16 12.56
N SER A 614 3.88 -34.17 13.40
CA SER A 614 3.20 -35.47 13.32
C SER A 614 2.38 -35.61 14.60
N GLY A 615 1.06 -35.56 14.50
CA GLY A 615 0.19 -35.46 15.67
C GLY A 615 -1.24 -35.08 15.32
N ARG A 616 -1.97 -34.50 16.30
CA ARG A 616 -3.35 -34.06 16.08
C ARG A 616 -3.40 -32.94 15.02
N PRO A 617 -4.41 -32.92 14.14
CA PRO A 617 -4.58 -31.81 13.19
C PRO A 617 -4.89 -30.52 13.96
N LEU A 618 -4.32 -29.41 13.50
CA LEU A 618 -4.55 -28.07 14.05
C LEU A 618 -5.29 -27.19 13.02
N SER A 619 -6.10 -26.25 13.50
CA SER A 619 -6.66 -25.17 12.71
C SER A 619 -5.89 -23.88 13.00
N VAL A 620 -5.27 -23.29 11.98
CA VAL A 620 -4.32 -22.17 12.14
C VAL A 620 -4.72 -21.00 11.25
N ALA A 621 -4.86 -19.81 11.84
CA ALA A 621 -4.97 -18.57 11.08
C ALA A 621 -3.57 -17.98 10.84
N TRP A 622 -3.32 -17.47 9.63
CA TRP A 622 -2.04 -16.92 9.23
C TRP A 622 -2.18 -15.53 8.64
N ASP A 623 -1.32 -14.62 9.07
CA ASP A 623 -1.28 -13.23 8.60
C ASP A 623 0.16 -12.82 8.24
N PRO A 624 0.55 -12.83 6.95
CA PRO A 624 1.84 -12.33 6.52
C PRO A 624 1.84 -10.81 6.30
N GLY A 625 0.75 -10.09 6.60
CA GLY A 625 0.66 -8.63 6.53
C GLY A 625 1.00 -8.04 5.15
N ASN A 626 0.64 -8.74 4.06
CA ASN A 626 1.05 -8.41 2.69
C ASN A 626 2.57 -8.39 2.44
N GLY A 627 3.38 -8.93 3.37
CA GLY A 627 4.83 -8.98 3.33
C GLY A 627 5.41 -10.09 2.44
N ALA A 628 6.74 -10.13 2.34
CA ALA A 628 7.47 -11.00 1.42
C ALA A 628 7.27 -12.51 1.68
N ALA A 629 6.94 -12.88 2.92
CA ALA A 629 6.72 -14.27 3.30
C ALA A 629 5.43 -14.86 2.70
N ALA A 630 4.49 -14.05 2.21
CA ALA A 630 3.17 -14.51 1.81
C ALA A 630 3.22 -15.57 0.69
N ALA A 631 4.08 -15.39 -0.31
CA ALA A 631 4.22 -16.32 -1.43
C ALA A 631 4.71 -17.72 -0.99
N VAL A 632 5.74 -17.79 -0.14
CA VAL A 632 6.25 -19.07 0.37
C VAL A 632 5.35 -19.66 1.43
N LEU A 633 4.63 -18.83 2.20
CA LEU A 633 3.67 -19.27 3.20
C LEU A 633 2.48 -20.00 2.56
N GLN A 634 1.95 -19.50 1.44
CA GLN A 634 0.92 -20.20 0.67
C GLN A 634 1.37 -21.60 0.25
N LYS A 635 2.63 -21.75 -0.18
CA LYS A 635 3.21 -23.05 -0.53
C LYS A 635 3.40 -23.93 0.70
N LEU A 636 3.89 -23.38 1.81
CA LEU A 636 4.09 -24.09 3.07
C LEU A 636 2.76 -24.64 3.62
N CYS A 637 1.71 -23.82 3.67
CA CYS A 637 0.39 -24.23 4.17
C CYS A 637 -0.23 -25.39 3.37
N ARG A 638 0.12 -25.57 2.09
CA ARG A 638 -0.32 -26.75 1.30
C ARG A 638 0.38 -28.05 1.73
N ASN A 639 1.54 -27.95 2.36
CA ASN A 639 2.36 -29.07 2.80
C ASN A 639 2.25 -29.33 4.32
N LEU A 640 1.58 -28.47 5.08
CA LEU A 640 1.36 -28.64 6.51
C LEU A 640 0.05 -29.39 6.77
N PRO A 641 0.00 -30.24 7.82
CA PRO A 641 -1.21 -30.94 8.21
C PRO A 641 -2.19 -30.00 8.94
N GLY A 642 -3.49 -30.24 8.75
CA GLY A 642 -4.55 -29.48 9.42
C GLY A 642 -5.26 -28.49 8.49
N ARG A 643 -5.95 -27.52 9.08
CA ARG A 643 -6.68 -26.47 8.38
C ARG A 643 -5.91 -25.16 8.50
N HIS A 644 -5.67 -24.50 7.37
CA HIS A 644 -4.92 -23.25 7.31
C HIS A 644 -5.79 -22.15 6.69
N VAL A 645 -6.08 -21.10 7.46
CA VAL A 645 -6.80 -19.92 7.00
C VAL A 645 -5.78 -18.81 6.78
N LEU A 646 -5.65 -18.31 5.56
CA LEU A 646 -4.73 -17.23 5.24
C LEU A 646 -5.50 -15.92 5.04
N ILE A 647 -5.06 -14.86 5.70
CA ILE A 647 -5.48 -13.49 5.46
C ILE A 647 -4.28 -12.67 4.98
N ASN A 648 -4.53 -11.55 4.29
CA ASN A 648 -3.49 -10.62 3.82
C ASN A 648 -2.33 -11.31 3.06
N ASP A 649 -2.63 -12.39 2.34
CA ASP A 649 -1.66 -13.33 1.78
C ASP A 649 -1.18 -12.98 0.37
N ARG A 650 -1.59 -11.83 -0.15
CA ARG A 650 -1.06 -11.26 -1.39
C ARG A 650 0.03 -10.26 -1.05
N VAL A 651 1.19 -10.42 -1.69
CA VAL A 651 2.31 -9.48 -1.55
C VAL A 651 1.90 -8.12 -2.12
N ASP A 652 1.92 -7.09 -1.28
CA ASP A 652 1.61 -5.72 -1.66
C ASP A 652 2.43 -4.76 -0.78
N GLY A 653 3.47 -4.17 -1.36
CA GLY A 653 4.38 -3.24 -0.69
C GLY A 653 3.75 -1.94 -0.20
N ARG A 654 2.46 -1.71 -0.45
CA ARG A 654 1.68 -0.60 0.14
C ARG A 654 1.16 -0.94 1.53
N PHE A 655 1.17 -2.22 1.92
CA PHE A 655 0.63 -2.74 3.18
C PHE A 655 -0.81 -2.27 3.45
N PRO A 656 -1.78 -2.59 2.56
CA PRO A 656 -3.12 -2.01 2.57
C PRO A 656 -3.99 -2.44 3.76
N ALA A 657 -3.71 -3.59 4.38
CA ALA A 657 -4.49 -4.10 5.51
C ALA A 657 -4.07 -3.41 6.82
N HIS A 658 -2.84 -3.67 7.26
CA HIS A 658 -2.19 -3.03 8.37
C HIS A 658 -0.68 -3.06 8.14
N HIS A 659 0.06 -2.34 8.97
CA HIS A 659 1.52 -2.37 8.93
C HIS A 659 2.02 -3.77 9.38
N PRO A 660 2.95 -4.42 8.66
CA PRO A 660 3.39 -5.78 9.00
C PRO A 660 4.45 -5.75 10.11
N ASP A 661 4.02 -5.35 11.30
CA ASP A 661 4.80 -5.40 12.54
C ASP A 661 3.99 -6.15 13.61
N PRO A 662 4.24 -7.45 13.81
CA PRO A 662 3.51 -8.26 14.78
C PRO A 662 3.88 -7.96 16.24
N THR A 663 4.85 -7.08 16.49
CA THR A 663 5.20 -6.64 17.85
C THR A 663 4.23 -5.59 18.40
N VAL A 664 3.39 -5.02 17.52
CA VAL A 664 2.35 -4.06 17.87
C VAL A 664 0.99 -4.76 17.88
N GLU A 665 0.39 -4.89 19.06
CA GLU A 665 -0.85 -5.66 19.22
C GLU A 665 -2.02 -5.16 18.36
N ALA A 666 -2.08 -3.86 18.06
CA ALA A 666 -3.09 -3.29 17.17
C ALA A 666 -3.03 -3.90 15.75
N ASN A 667 -1.85 -4.29 15.28
CA ASN A 667 -1.68 -4.95 13.98
C ASN A 667 -2.15 -6.41 13.99
N LEU A 668 -2.44 -6.99 15.17
CA LEU A 668 -2.95 -8.35 15.32
C LEU A 668 -4.48 -8.41 15.42
N ALA A 669 -5.18 -7.26 15.34
CA ALA A 669 -6.62 -7.19 15.55
C ALA A 669 -7.40 -8.09 14.56
N GLN A 670 -7.07 -8.03 13.28
CA GLN A 670 -7.70 -8.85 12.25
C GLN A 670 -7.42 -10.34 12.47
N LEU A 671 -6.16 -10.70 12.80
CA LEU A 671 -5.80 -12.08 13.11
C LEU A 671 -6.60 -12.62 14.31
N LYS A 672 -6.75 -11.84 15.38
CA LYS A 672 -7.56 -12.22 16.56
C LYS A 672 -9.02 -12.48 16.18
N GLU A 673 -9.59 -11.61 15.35
CA GLU A 673 -10.97 -11.76 14.85
C GLU A 673 -11.11 -13.07 14.06
N VAL A 674 -10.20 -13.36 13.14
CA VAL A 674 -10.21 -14.60 12.36
C VAL A 674 -10.03 -15.82 13.25
N VAL A 675 -9.12 -15.78 14.23
CA VAL A 675 -8.96 -16.90 15.18
C VAL A 675 -10.28 -17.21 15.88
N ALA A 676 -11.00 -16.18 16.34
CA ALA A 676 -12.27 -16.34 17.03
C ALA A 676 -13.40 -16.80 16.08
N SER A 677 -13.55 -16.16 14.92
CA SER A 677 -14.66 -16.42 13.99
C SER A 677 -14.54 -17.76 13.27
N GLU A 678 -13.31 -18.18 12.95
CA GLU A 678 -13.02 -19.44 12.26
C GLU A 678 -12.78 -20.62 13.23
N GLY A 679 -12.75 -20.35 14.53
CA GLY A 679 -12.51 -21.34 15.58
C GLY A 679 -11.13 -21.99 15.47
N CYS A 680 -10.08 -21.19 15.24
CA CYS A 680 -8.71 -21.69 15.11
C CYS A 680 -8.08 -22.00 16.47
N ASP A 681 -7.20 -23.00 16.53
CA ASP A 681 -6.40 -23.35 17.71
C ASP A 681 -5.40 -22.23 18.08
N LEU A 682 -4.93 -21.50 17.06
CA LEU A 682 -4.02 -20.36 17.17
C LEU A 682 -4.01 -19.49 15.90
N GLY A 683 -3.48 -18.28 16.04
CA GLY A 683 -3.13 -17.38 14.95
C GLY A 683 -1.63 -17.09 14.93
N ILE A 684 -1.06 -16.94 13.74
CA ILE A 684 0.36 -16.62 13.53
C ILE A 684 0.48 -15.43 12.57
N ALA A 685 1.16 -14.37 13.02
CA ALA A 685 1.48 -13.21 12.22
C ALA A 685 2.98 -13.16 11.88
N LEU A 686 3.33 -12.64 10.71
CA LEU A 686 4.71 -12.44 10.26
C LEU A 686 4.95 -10.95 9.99
N ASP A 687 6.20 -10.51 10.16
CA ASP A 687 6.58 -9.15 9.76
C ASP A 687 6.89 -9.03 8.26
N GLY A 688 7.15 -7.80 7.81
CA GLY A 688 7.24 -7.45 6.38
C GLY A 688 8.25 -8.26 5.57
N ASP A 689 9.34 -8.74 6.20
CA ASP A 689 10.34 -9.60 5.57
C ASP A 689 10.44 -11.02 6.16
N GLY A 690 9.54 -11.38 7.08
CA GLY A 690 9.32 -12.76 7.53
C GLY A 690 10.38 -13.34 8.47
N ASP A 691 11.18 -12.50 9.13
CA ASP A 691 12.14 -12.95 10.15
C ASP A 691 11.63 -12.77 11.59
N ARG A 692 10.44 -12.18 11.78
CA ARG A 692 9.75 -12.10 13.08
C ARG A 692 8.39 -12.77 13.07
N ILE A 693 8.05 -13.38 14.21
CA ILE A 693 6.77 -14.04 14.46
C ILE A 693 5.98 -13.34 15.58
N GLY A 694 4.68 -13.18 15.38
CA GLY A 694 3.69 -12.92 16.43
C GLY A 694 2.71 -14.08 16.53
N VAL A 695 2.25 -14.37 17.75
CA VAL A 695 1.37 -15.53 18.00
C VAL A 695 0.19 -15.12 18.87
N VAL A 696 -0.99 -15.63 18.51
CA VAL A 696 -2.25 -15.43 19.22
C VAL A 696 -2.83 -16.81 19.58
N ASP A 697 -3.23 -17.03 20.83
CA ASP A 697 -3.93 -18.26 21.22
C ASP A 697 -5.41 -18.24 20.81
N HIS A 698 -6.10 -19.40 20.91
CA HIS A 698 -7.53 -19.50 20.59
C HIS A 698 -8.45 -18.58 21.42
N LEU A 699 -7.97 -17.98 22.51
CA LEU A 699 -8.71 -17.02 23.32
C LEU A 699 -8.43 -15.56 22.90
N GLY A 700 -7.68 -15.36 21.80
CA GLY A 700 -7.34 -14.03 21.29
C GLY A 700 -6.21 -13.34 22.05
N ARG A 701 -5.46 -14.06 22.91
CA ARG A 701 -4.40 -13.47 23.73
C ARG A 701 -3.05 -13.60 23.01
N VAL A 702 -2.28 -12.52 22.99
CA VAL A 702 -0.95 -12.50 22.37
C VAL A 702 0.05 -13.28 23.22
N LEU A 703 0.91 -14.07 22.59
CA LEU A 703 2.11 -14.64 23.20
C LEU A 703 3.31 -13.84 22.71
N TRP A 704 3.98 -13.15 23.64
CA TRP A 704 5.14 -12.34 23.33
C TRP A 704 6.40 -13.19 23.10
N GLY A 705 7.42 -12.61 22.46
CA GLY A 705 8.59 -13.35 21.99
C GLY A 705 9.31 -14.16 23.07
N ASP A 706 9.41 -13.62 24.29
CA ASP A 706 10.00 -14.30 25.46
C ASP A 706 9.15 -15.48 25.96
N GLN A 707 7.83 -15.32 26.03
CA GLN A 707 6.89 -16.38 26.39
C GLN A 707 6.86 -17.51 25.36
N LEU A 708 6.84 -17.15 24.07
CA LEU A 708 6.95 -18.10 22.96
C LEU A 708 8.26 -18.86 23.04
N LEU A 709 9.37 -18.18 23.33
CA LEU A 709 10.70 -18.80 23.44
C LEU A 709 10.77 -19.83 24.58
N VAL A 710 10.10 -19.59 25.72
CA VAL A 710 9.99 -20.60 26.81
C VAL A 710 9.30 -21.87 26.31
N ILE A 711 8.17 -21.73 25.59
CA ILE A 711 7.43 -22.87 25.04
C ILE A 711 8.29 -23.64 24.03
N LEU A 712 8.98 -22.92 23.15
CA LEU A 712 9.86 -23.51 22.14
C LEU A 712 11.10 -24.19 22.75
N ALA A 713 11.58 -23.73 23.90
CA ALA A 713 12.75 -24.28 24.58
C ALA A 713 12.51 -25.66 25.20
N GLY A 714 11.28 -25.98 25.62
CA GLY A 714 10.97 -27.25 26.29
C GLY A 714 11.46 -28.49 25.55
N PRO A 715 11.03 -28.75 24.30
CA PRO A 715 11.52 -29.88 23.52
C PRO A 715 13.01 -29.78 23.17
N VAL A 716 13.52 -28.56 22.95
CA VAL A 716 14.95 -28.38 22.65
C VAL A 716 15.81 -28.80 23.84
N LEU A 717 15.43 -28.46 25.07
CA LEU A 717 16.15 -28.85 26.28
C LEU A 717 15.92 -30.32 26.65
N ALA A 718 14.79 -30.90 26.25
CA ALA A 718 14.59 -32.35 26.36
C ALA A 718 15.58 -33.13 25.46
N ASP A 719 15.80 -32.65 24.23
CA ASP A 719 16.74 -33.25 23.28
C ASP A 719 18.21 -32.88 23.60
N CYS A 720 18.44 -31.68 24.17
CA CYS A 720 19.76 -31.14 24.52
C CYS A 720 19.81 -30.68 26.00
N PRO A 721 19.84 -31.60 26.98
CA PRO A 721 19.87 -31.23 28.40
C PRO A 721 21.09 -30.39 28.77
N GLY A 722 20.91 -29.36 29.60
CA GLY A 722 21.99 -28.47 30.02
C GLY A 722 22.42 -27.43 28.98
N ALA A 723 21.78 -27.39 27.81
CA ALA A 723 22.18 -26.48 26.75
C ALA A 723 21.87 -25.01 27.04
N THR A 724 22.67 -24.13 26.41
CA THR A 724 22.51 -22.68 26.49
C THR A 724 21.29 -22.22 25.68
N VAL A 725 20.43 -21.39 26.29
CA VAL A 725 19.32 -20.72 25.57
C VAL A 725 19.46 -19.21 25.79
N ILE A 726 19.51 -18.46 24.70
CA ILE A 726 19.82 -17.03 24.73
C ILE A 726 18.53 -16.20 24.59
N ALA A 727 18.38 -15.16 25.40
CA ALA A 727 17.39 -14.11 25.18
C ALA A 727 17.99 -12.71 25.38
N ASP A 728 17.39 -11.70 24.75
CA ASP A 728 17.85 -10.32 24.87
C ASP A 728 17.51 -9.71 26.25
N VAL A 729 18.20 -8.62 26.61
CA VAL A 729 17.99 -7.88 27.87
C VAL A 729 16.55 -7.41 28.08
N LYS A 730 15.71 -7.32 27.03
CA LYS A 730 14.31 -6.93 27.16
C LYS A 730 13.42 -8.07 27.65
N SER A 731 13.83 -9.33 27.52
CA SER A 731 13.00 -10.49 27.83
C SER A 731 12.68 -10.60 29.33
N SER A 732 11.45 -11.05 29.65
CA SER A 732 10.94 -11.23 31.01
C SER A 732 11.89 -12.07 31.88
N GLN A 733 11.89 -11.81 33.20
CA GLN A 733 12.62 -12.66 34.15
C GLN A 733 12.09 -14.10 34.12
N VAL A 734 10.80 -14.28 33.79
CA VAL A 734 10.15 -15.57 33.61
C VAL A 734 10.90 -16.46 32.63
N PHE A 735 11.44 -15.91 31.54
CA PHE A 735 12.22 -16.68 30.59
C PHE A 735 13.45 -17.32 31.26
N PHE A 736 14.26 -16.51 31.95
CA PHE A 736 15.51 -16.98 32.56
C PHE A 736 15.24 -18.03 33.65
N ASP A 737 14.19 -17.82 34.44
CA ASP A 737 13.81 -18.73 35.51
C ASP A 737 13.29 -20.06 34.94
N GLU A 738 12.45 -20.02 33.91
CA GLU A 738 11.88 -21.22 33.30
C GLU A 738 12.91 -22.06 32.53
N ILE A 739 13.87 -21.43 31.84
CA ILE A 739 14.99 -22.17 31.23
C ILE A 739 15.81 -22.88 32.30
N THR A 740 16.11 -22.20 33.41
CA THR A 740 16.82 -22.81 34.54
C THR A 740 16.02 -23.96 35.14
N ARG A 741 14.71 -23.78 35.33
CA ARG A 741 13.79 -24.80 35.85
C ARG A 741 13.73 -26.03 34.95
N MET A 742 13.82 -25.86 33.63
CA MET A 742 13.89 -26.93 32.64
C MET A 742 15.29 -27.57 32.52
N GLY A 743 16.27 -27.13 33.33
CA GLY A 743 17.62 -27.67 33.35
C GLY A 743 18.52 -27.15 32.22
N GLY A 744 18.16 -26.05 31.57
CA GLY A 744 19.00 -25.33 30.62
C GLY A 744 19.86 -24.24 31.27
N GLN A 745 20.72 -23.61 30.47
CA GLN A 745 21.55 -22.48 30.89
C GLN A 745 21.06 -21.20 30.20
N PRO A 746 20.31 -20.32 30.88
CA PRO A 746 19.85 -19.09 30.26
C PRO A 746 21.00 -18.08 30.16
N VAL A 747 21.14 -17.43 29.00
CA VAL A 747 22.14 -16.38 28.76
C VAL A 747 21.44 -15.11 28.30
N MET A 748 21.73 -14.01 28.98
CA MET A 748 21.25 -12.69 28.61
C MET A 748 22.19 -12.08 27.57
N SER A 749 21.62 -11.59 26.46
CA SER A 749 22.36 -11.00 25.34
C SER A 749 21.94 -9.55 25.10
N ARG A 750 22.80 -8.83 24.38
CA ARG A 750 22.47 -7.52 23.83
C ARG A 750 21.34 -7.63 22.81
N THR A 751 20.49 -6.60 22.75
CA THR A 751 19.42 -6.52 21.74
C THR A 751 20.03 -6.38 20.35
N GLY A 752 19.49 -7.10 19.37
CA GLY A 752 19.88 -7.02 17.96
C GLY A 752 20.16 -8.40 17.36
N HIS A 753 19.37 -8.77 16.36
CA HIS A 753 19.42 -10.06 15.66
C HIS A 753 20.83 -10.49 15.21
N SER A 754 21.67 -9.56 14.71
CA SER A 754 23.05 -9.84 14.31
C SER A 754 23.97 -10.21 15.50
N LEU A 755 23.75 -9.60 16.67
CA LEU A 755 24.50 -9.87 17.89
C LEU A 755 24.10 -11.23 18.48
N ILE A 756 22.80 -11.55 18.51
CA ILE A 756 22.32 -12.86 18.96
C ILE A 756 22.86 -13.98 18.08
N LYS A 757 22.81 -13.85 16.74
CA LYS A 757 23.40 -14.84 15.83
C LYS A 757 24.88 -15.08 16.11
N SER A 758 25.63 -14.01 16.38
CA SER A 758 27.05 -14.11 16.70
C SER A 758 27.28 -14.84 18.03
N LEU A 759 26.49 -14.51 19.07
CA LEU A 759 26.59 -15.15 20.37
C LEU A 759 26.16 -16.62 20.33
N MET A 760 25.14 -16.98 19.53
CA MET A 760 24.77 -18.38 19.30
C MET A 760 25.92 -19.17 18.69
N ALA A 761 26.60 -18.61 17.69
CA ALA A 761 27.75 -19.26 17.08
C ALA A 761 28.93 -19.42 18.06
N GLU A 762 29.16 -18.42 18.93
CA GLU A 762 30.20 -18.45 19.96
C GLU A 762 29.92 -19.49 21.06
N THR A 763 28.68 -19.54 21.54
CA THR A 763 28.28 -20.38 22.67
C THR A 763 27.82 -21.78 22.26
N GLY A 764 27.57 -22.00 20.97
CA GLY A 764 26.94 -23.23 20.48
C GLY A 764 25.48 -23.38 20.91
N ALA A 765 24.80 -22.29 21.26
CA ALA A 765 23.42 -22.33 21.77
C ALA A 765 22.45 -22.94 20.71
N PRO A 766 21.68 -23.99 21.05
CA PRO A 766 20.71 -24.58 20.12
C PRO A 766 19.51 -23.68 19.80
N LEU A 767 19.20 -22.72 20.68
CA LEU A 767 18.03 -21.85 20.56
C LEU A 767 18.34 -20.46 21.13
N ALA A 768 17.87 -19.43 20.44
CA ALA A 768 17.84 -18.08 20.95
C ALA A 768 16.56 -17.36 20.51
N GLY A 769 16.26 -16.23 21.15
CA GLY A 769 15.22 -15.32 20.68
C GLY A 769 15.34 -13.92 21.25
N GLU A 770 14.52 -13.03 20.71
CA GLU A 770 14.38 -11.65 21.18
C GLU A 770 12.92 -11.37 21.52
N MET A 771 12.69 -10.40 22.40
CA MET A 771 11.34 -9.89 22.66
C MET A 771 10.62 -9.42 21.39
N SER A 772 11.36 -8.98 20.37
CA SER A 772 10.85 -8.53 19.07
C SER A 772 10.33 -9.66 18.17
N GLY A 773 10.41 -10.92 18.59
CA GLY A 773 9.91 -12.06 17.82
C GLY A 773 10.90 -12.64 16.81
N HIS A 774 12.15 -12.19 16.78
CA HIS A 774 13.21 -12.96 16.10
C HIS A 774 13.50 -14.22 16.92
N ILE A 775 13.35 -15.40 16.30
CA ILE A 775 13.58 -16.69 16.95
C ILE A 775 14.57 -17.49 16.09
N PHE A 776 15.63 -17.99 16.72
CA PHE A 776 16.79 -18.58 16.05
C PHE A 776 16.93 -20.04 16.47
N PHE A 777 16.81 -20.96 15.53
CA PHE A 777 17.03 -22.39 15.79
C PHE A 777 18.35 -22.84 15.15
N ALA A 778 19.30 -23.26 15.98
CA ALA A 778 20.39 -24.14 15.53
C ALA A 778 20.02 -25.62 15.74
N HIS A 779 19.18 -25.91 16.75
CA HIS A 779 18.61 -27.23 16.95
C HIS A 779 17.80 -27.67 15.74
N ARG A 780 18.32 -28.68 15.02
CA ARG A 780 17.76 -29.23 13.79
C ARG A 780 17.62 -28.21 12.66
N TYR A 781 18.31 -27.07 12.72
CA TYR A 781 18.23 -26.02 11.68
C TYR A 781 19.57 -25.28 11.56
N TYR A 782 19.58 -24.04 11.05
CA TYR A 782 20.82 -23.39 10.58
C TYR A 782 21.31 -22.22 11.44
N GLY A 783 20.62 -21.89 12.54
CA GLY A 783 21.04 -20.87 13.52
C GLY A 783 20.70 -19.43 13.16
N PHE A 784 19.97 -19.18 12.07
CA PHE A 784 19.44 -17.86 11.73
C PHE A 784 17.98 -17.70 12.18
N ASP A 785 17.55 -16.45 12.26
CA ASP A 785 16.19 -16.03 12.56
C ASP A 785 15.25 -16.39 11.41
N ASP A 786 14.20 -17.14 11.72
CA ASP A 786 13.23 -17.62 10.74
C ASP A 786 11.86 -17.82 11.38
N ALA A 787 10.95 -16.89 11.12
CA ALA A 787 9.61 -16.89 11.67
C ALA A 787 8.77 -18.07 11.18
N LEU A 788 8.94 -18.48 9.92
CA LEU A 788 8.23 -19.62 9.35
C LEU A 788 8.71 -20.93 9.98
N TYR A 789 10.02 -21.07 10.19
CA TYR A 789 10.55 -22.25 10.89
C TYR A 789 10.11 -22.28 12.36
N ALA A 790 10.13 -21.13 13.06
CA ALA A 790 9.63 -21.04 14.43
C ALA A 790 8.14 -21.43 14.52
N ALA A 791 7.33 -21.00 13.55
CA ALA A 791 5.93 -21.40 13.44
C ALA A 791 5.78 -22.90 13.23
N VAL A 792 6.53 -23.52 12.31
CA VAL A 792 6.52 -24.97 12.09
C VAL A 792 6.86 -25.73 13.38
N ARG A 793 7.88 -25.27 14.12
CA ARG A 793 8.28 -25.87 15.40
C ARG A 793 7.21 -25.72 16.48
N LEU A 794 6.54 -24.57 16.56
CA LEU A 794 5.41 -24.37 17.47
C LEU A 794 4.26 -25.33 17.15
N LEU A 795 3.90 -25.47 15.87
CA LEU A 795 2.84 -26.39 15.44
C LEU A 795 3.18 -27.85 15.79
N ALA A 796 4.44 -28.26 15.62
CA ALA A 796 4.90 -29.59 16.03
C ALA A 796 4.72 -29.84 17.53
N ILE A 797 5.00 -28.84 18.38
CA ILE A 797 4.80 -28.91 19.83
C ILE A 797 3.32 -29.08 20.18
N LEU A 798 2.46 -28.25 19.59
CA LEU A 798 1.02 -28.27 19.87
C LEU A 798 0.34 -29.54 19.35
N ALA A 799 0.76 -30.04 18.20
CA ALA A 799 0.23 -31.27 17.62
C ALA A 799 0.63 -32.53 18.42
N GLY A 800 1.79 -32.48 19.09
CA GLY A 800 2.29 -33.55 19.96
C GLY A 800 1.83 -33.44 21.42
N SER A 801 0.96 -32.48 21.77
CA SER A 801 0.49 -32.23 23.13
C SER A 801 -1.03 -32.22 23.24
N ASP A 802 -1.53 -32.71 24.37
CA ASP A 802 -2.94 -32.57 24.77
C ASP A 802 -3.27 -31.16 25.29
N ARG A 803 -2.25 -30.31 25.51
CA ARG A 803 -2.43 -28.93 26.00
C ARG A 803 -2.65 -27.98 24.83
N SER A 804 -3.60 -27.06 24.99
CA SER A 804 -3.74 -25.92 24.08
C SER A 804 -2.63 -24.89 24.31
N LEU A 805 -2.44 -23.99 23.35
CA LEU A 805 -1.49 -22.88 23.51
C LEU A 805 -1.88 -21.98 24.70
N ALA A 806 -3.19 -21.83 24.95
CA ALA A 806 -3.70 -21.11 26.10
C ALA A 806 -3.33 -21.78 27.43
N ASP A 807 -3.38 -23.12 27.50
CA ASP A 807 -2.95 -23.87 28.69
C ASP A 807 -1.45 -23.75 28.93
N MET A 808 -0.65 -23.74 27.86
CA MET A 808 0.79 -23.51 27.94
C MET A 808 1.09 -22.11 28.48
N LYS A 809 0.41 -21.08 27.96
CA LYS A 809 0.51 -19.71 28.46
C LYS A 809 0.07 -19.59 29.93
N ASN A 810 -1.03 -20.22 30.32
CA ASN A 810 -1.56 -20.16 31.70
C ASN A 810 -0.63 -20.81 32.73
N ALA A 811 0.28 -21.69 32.31
CA ALA A 811 1.27 -22.29 33.22
C ALA A 811 2.51 -21.42 33.45
N LEU A 812 2.69 -20.36 32.65
CA LEU A 812 3.76 -19.40 32.89
C LEU A 812 3.38 -18.48 34.05
N PRO A 813 4.34 -18.08 34.89
CA PRO A 813 4.13 -17.03 35.88
C PRO A 813 3.55 -15.75 35.23
N VAL A 814 2.52 -15.19 35.86
CA VAL A 814 1.90 -13.94 35.41
C VAL A 814 2.68 -12.77 36.00
N MET A 815 3.14 -11.88 35.13
CA MET A 815 3.84 -10.65 35.50
C MET A 815 3.09 -9.45 34.96
N VAL A 816 3.19 -8.32 35.66
CA VAL A 816 2.72 -7.01 35.18
C VAL A 816 3.93 -6.26 34.64
N ASN A 817 3.83 -5.71 33.45
CA ASN A 817 4.91 -4.96 32.83
C ASN A 817 4.40 -3.67 32.17
N THR A 818 5.32 -2.73 31.99
CA THR A 818 5.06 -1.60 31.12
C THR A 818 5.17 -2.05 29.66
N PRO A 819 4.47 -1.37 28.73
CA PRO A 819 4.89 -1.33 27.34
C PRO A 819 6.36 -0.87 27.21
N GLU A 820 6.93 -0.99 26.02
CA GLU A 820 8.22 -0.35 25.73
C GLU A 820 8.09 1.17 25.91
N ILE A 821 8.86 1.73 26.82
CA ILE A 821 8.90 3.15 27.11
C ILE A 821 9.94 3.78 26.18
N ARG A 822 9.54 4.78 25.39
CA ARG A 822 10.46 5.55 24.53
C ARG A 822 10.59 6.96 25.08
N ILE A 823 11.83 7.37 25.33
CA ILE A 823 12.17 8.65 25.94
C ILE A 823 13.06 9.40 24.95
N ASP A 824 12.60 10.53 24.44
CA ASP A 824 13.38 11.35 23.52
C ASP A 824 14.71 11.76 24.16
N CYS A 825 15.81 11.44 23.48
CA CYS A 825 17.14 11.76 23.95
C CYS A 825 18.08 11.93 22.74
N PRO A 826 18.64 13.12 22.50
CA PRO A 826 19.55 13.38 21.39
C PRO A 826 20.67 12.33 21.26
N ASP A 827 21.08 12.03 20.02
CA ASP A 827 22.08 11.00 19.71
C ASP A 827 23.44 11.25 20.39
N ASP A 828 23.82 12.51 20.57
CA ASP A 828 25.03 12.95 21.27
C ASP A 828 24.93 12.83 22.80
N ARG A 829 23.72 12.61 23.33
CA ARG A 829 23.45 12.54 24.78
C ARG A 829 23.11 11.15 25.29
N LYS A 830 22.39 10.33 24.50
CA LYS A 830 21.78 9.07 24.96
C LYS A 830 22.76 8.07 25.56
N PHE A 831 23.97 7.93 25.00
CA PHE A 831 24.98 7.02 25.55
C PHE A 831 25.59 7.54 26.86
N ALA A 832 25.83 8.85 26.95
CA ALA A 832 26.33 9.47 28.17
C ALA A 832 25.34 9.33 29.35
N VAL A 833 24.04 9.41 29.08
CA VAL A 833 23.00 9.15 30.10
C VAL A 833 23.11 7.74 30.66
N ILE A 834 23.32 6.72 29.80
CA ILE A 834 23.52 5.34 30.26
C ILE A 834 24.77 5.23 31.14
N ASP A 835 25.88 5.87 30.76
CA ASP A 835 27.12 5.83 31.53
C ASP A 835 27.00 6.51 32.90
N GLU A 836 26.25 7.61 32.99
CA GLU A 836 25.95 8.30 34.25
C GLU A 836 25.11 7.43 35.19
N VAL A 837 24.04 6.82 34.68
CA VAL A 837 23.19 5.91 35.46
C VAL A 837 24.02 4.72 35.95
N ARG A 838 24.82 4.13 35.06
CA ARG A 838 25.72 3.02 35.39
C ARG A 838 26.70 3.38 36.51
N ALA A 839 27.31 4.58 36.46
CA ALA A 839 28.22 5.05 37.50
C ALA A 839 27.52 5.14 38.87
N ARG A 840 26.32 5.73 38.92
CA ARG A 840 25.55 5.86 40.18
C ARG A 840 25.10 4.51 40.75
N LEU A 841 24.77 3.54 39.89
CA LEU A 841 24.37 2.21 40.33
C LEU A 841 25.54 1.41 40.91
N ARG A 842 26.76 1.56 40.36
CA ARG A 842 27.97 0.92 40.89
C ARG A 842 28.32 1.41 42.30
N ASP A 843 28.05 2.67 42.61
CA ASP A 843 28.28 3.25 43.95
C ASP A 843 27.27 2.73 45.01
N ASN A 844 26.15 2.14 44.57
CA ASN A 844 25.08 1.60 45.42
C ASN A 844 25.02 0.04 45.42
N ALA A 845 26.07 -0.63 44.93
CA ALA A 845 26.08 -2.06 44.58
C ALA A 845 25.81 -3.09 45.71
N ASN A 846 25.66 -2.66 46.96
CA ASN A 846 25.47 -3.57 48.10
C ASN A 846 24.03 -4.11 48.26
N SER A 847 23.06 -3.71 47.42
CA SER A 847 21.65 -4.13 47.56
C SER A 847 20.88 -4.48 46.27
N LEU A 848 21.47 -4.29 45.07
CA LEU A 848 20.79 -4.48 43.79
C LEU A 848 21.63 -5.32 42.82
N ARG A 849 21.01 -6.20 42.04
CA ARG A 849 21.68 -6.93 40.96
C ARG A 849 21.60 -6.10 39.68
N VAL A 850 22.74 -5.65 39.16
CA VAL A 850 22.83 -4.84 37.95
C VAL A 850 23.49 -5.64 36.84
N ASP A 851 22.81 -5.75 35.71
CA ASP A 851 23.34 -6.31 34.47
C ASP A 851 23.63 -5.16 33.49
N GLU A 852 24.85 -5.12 32.95
CA GLU A 852 25.33 -4.04 32.08
C GLU A 852 25.54 -4.50 30.62
N VAL A 853 25.00 -5.66 30.24
CA VAL A 853 25.20 -6.26 28.90
C VAL A 853 24.78 -5.31 27.78
N ASP A 854 23.60 -4.68 27.90
CA ASP A 854 23.08 -3.67 26.95
C ASP A 854 22.31 -2.58 27.71
N GLY A 855 22.99 -1.47 27.98
CA GLY A 855 22.48 -0.44 28.88
C GLY A 855 22.69 -0.82 30.35
N VAL A 856 21.62 -0.70 31.13
CA VAL A 856 21.53 -1.15 32.52
C VAL A 856 20.19 -1.83 32.78
N ARG A 857 20.22 -3.08 33.24
CA ARG A 857 19.05 -3.81 33.76
C ARG A 857 19.24 -4.06 35.24
N VAL A 858 18.39 -3.46 36.06
CA VAL A 858 18.47 -3.53 37.52
C VAL A 858 17.37 -4.44 38.02
N THR A 859 17.76 -5.47 38.76
CA THR A 859 16.86 -6.46 39.37
C THR A 859 16.86 -6.28 40.87
N GLY A 860 15.67 -6.06 41.44
CA GLY A 860 15.41 -5.98 42.87
C GLY A 860 14.42 -7.06 43.33
N PRO A 861 14.04 -7.05 44.62
CA PRO A 861 13.13 -8.06 45.18
C PRO A 861 11.71 -8.01 44.60
N ASP A 862 11.29 -6.85 44.08
CA ASP A 862 9.93 -6.61 43.59
C ASP A 862 9.79 -6.67 42.06
N GLY A 863 10.88 -6.92 41.32
CA GLY A 863 10.89 -6.86 39.86
C GLY A 863 12.19 -6.31 39.28
N TRP A 864 12.14 -5.88 38.02
CA TRP A 864 13.27 -5.27 37.34
C TRP A 864 12.86 -4.10 36.44
N TRP A 865 13.82 -3.22 36.18
CA TRP A 865 13.73 -2.20 35.13
C TRP A 865 14.97 -2.22 34.25
N LEU A 866 14.77 -1.87 32.98
CA LEU A 866 15.80 -1.72 31.96
C LEU A 866 15.82 -0.29 31.46
N LEU A 867 17.03 0.23 31.22
CA LEU A 867 17.26 1.44 30.46
C LEU A 867 18.42 1.19 29.49
N ARG A 868 18.19 1.41 28.19
CA ARG A 868 19.21 1.29 27.15
C ARG A 868 19.10 2.41 26.12
N ALA A 869 20.20 2.68 25.42
CA ALA A 869 20.19 3.59 24.29
C ALA A 869 19.72 2.86 23.02
N SER A 870 18.82 3.46 22.24
CA SER A 870 18.47 2.91 20.93
C SER A 870 19.64 3.09 19.96
N ASN A 871 20.00 2.03 19.24
CA ASN A 871 21.05 2.09 18.20
C ASN A 871 20.55 2.70 16.88
N THR A 872 19.24 2.86 16.72
CA THR A 872 18.62 3.25 15.44
C THR A 872 17.85 4.57 15.51
N GLN A 873 17.57 5.09 16.71
CA GLN A 873 16.77 6.30 16.94
C GLN A 873 17.39 7.15 18.06
N PRO A 874 17.15 8.48 18.08
CA PRO A 874 17.56 9.39 19.15
C PRO A 874 16.62 9.27 20.37
N VAL A 875 16.54 8.06 20.93
CA VAL A 875 15.71 7.74 22.09
C VAL A 875 16.46 6.82 23.06
N LEU A 876 16.13 6.96 24.33
CA LEU A 876 16.36 5.93 25.35
C LEU A 876 15.14 5.00 25.38
N VAL A 877 15.38 3.71 25.57
CA VAL A 877 14.35 2.68 25.65
C VAL A 877 14.32 2.14 27.08
N GLY A 878 13.16 2.23 27.71
CA GLY A 878 12.89 1.71 29.04
C GLY A 878 11.89 0.55 29.03
N ARG A 879 11.98 -0.35 30.00
CA ARG A 879 10.96 -1.39 30.27
C ARG A 879 10.99 -1.77 31.74
N CYS A 880 9.83 -1.93 32.36
CA CYS A 880 9.72 -2.40 33.74
C CYS A 880 8.83 -3.64 33.83
N GLU A 881 9.11 -4.54 34.77
CA GLU A 881 8.33 -5.73 35.05
C GLU A 881 8.34 -6.03 36.55
N ALA A 882 7.19 -6.47 37.08
CA ALA A 882 7.01 -6.85 38.48
C ALA A 882 5.92 -7.93 38.62
N ALA A 883 5.81 -8.51 39.80
CA ALA A 883 4.78 -9.52 40.10
C ALA A 883 3.37 -8.93 40.23
N ASP A 884 3.25 -7.65 40.58
CA ASP A 884 1.99 -6.94 40.77
C ASP A 884 2.10 -5.44 40.39
N GLY A 885 0.95 -4.76 40.36
CA GLY A 885 0.86 -3.33 40.04
C GLY A 885 1.71 -2.44 40.96
N PRO A 886 1.60 -2.57 42.30
CA PRO A 886 2.42 -1.79 43.23
C PRO A 886 3.93 -1.99 43.04
N GLY A 887 4.37 -3.22 42.73
CA GLY A 887 5.76 -3.52 42.39
C GLY A 887 6.18 -2.83 41.11
N LEU A 888 5.32 -2.81 40.09
CA LEU A 888 5.59 -2.14 38.82
C LEU A 888 5.76 -0.63 39.01
N ASP A 889 4.89 -0.01 39.80
CA ASP A 889 4.98 1.42 40.14
C ASP A 889 6.32 1.76 40.81
N ARG A 890 6.83 0.86 41.68
CA ARG A 890 8.16 1.03 42.29
C ARG A 890 9.28 0.95 41.26
N GLN A 891 9.22 0.01 40.30
CA GLN A 891 10.23 -0.09 39.24
C GLN A 891 10.23 1.14 38.32
N VAL A 892 9.03 1.60 37.93
CA VAL A 892 8.86 2.82 37.11
C VAL A 892 9.39 4.05 37.85
N ALA A 893 9.08 4.19 39.13
CA ALA A 893 9.58 5.29 39.96
C ALA A 893 11.11 5.28 40.08
N ALA A 894 11.72 4.10 40.23
CA ALA A 894 13.18 3.95 40.29
C ALA A 894 13.85 4.35 38.96
N LEU A 895 13.32 3.87 37.83
CA LEU A 895 13.80 4.28 36.50
C LEU A 895 13.66 5.79 36.28
N ALA A 896 12.52 6.37 36.65
CA ALA A 896 12.27 7.81 36.52
C ALA A 896 13.23 8.64 37.38
N GLN A 897 13.57 8.17 38.59
CA GLN A 897 14.54 8.82 39.46
C GLN A 897 15.92 8.88 38.82
N GLU A 898 16.39 7.78 38.22
CA GLU A 898 17.68 7.73 37.54
C GLU A 898 17.72 8.65 36.30
N LEU A 899 16.65 8.69 35.52
CA LEU A 899 16.54 9.61 34.37
C LEU A 899 16.60 11.08 34.80
N ARG A 900 15.88 11.46 35.87
CA ARG A 900 15.91 12.82 36.42
C ARG A 900 17.29 13.19 36.94
N ALA A 901 17.99 12.27 37.60
CA ALA A 901 19.35 12.49 38.09
C ALA A 901 20.35 12.74 36.94
N SER A 902 20.06 12.26 35.72
CA SER A 902 20.82 12.51 34.49
C SER A 902 20.30 13.69 33.65
N GLY A 903 19.36 14.48 34.19
CA GLY A 903 18.82 15.66 33.53
C GLY A 903 17.87 15.37 32.36
N VAL A 904 17.30 14.15 32.29
CA VAL A 904 16.31 13.78 31.27
C VAL A 904 14.91 14.02 31.81
N THR A 905 14.17 14.94 31.18
CA THR A 905 12.78 15.24 31.51
C THR A 905 11.88 14.11 31.02
N THR A 906 11.01 13.61 31.89
CA THR A 906 10.08 12.52 31.58
C THR A 906 8.66 13.08 31.60
N ALA A 907 7.80 12.66 30.66
CA ALA A 907 6.36 12.92 30.77
C ALA A 907 5.85 12.20 32.03
N ALA A 908 4.96 12.83 32.79
CA ALA A 908 4.60 12.40 34.15
C ALA A 908 3.88 11.04 34.23
N ASP A 909 3.41 10.48 33.12
CA ASP A 909 2.62 9.24 33.10
C ASP A 909 3.32 8.15 32.26
N PHE A 910 4.11 7.32 32.93
CA PHE A 910 4.61 6.05 32.37
C PHE A 910 3.59 4.91 32.47
N ALA A 911 2.46 5.13 33.15
CA ALA A 911 1.37 4.18 33.29
C ALA A 911 0.36 4.36 32.14
N GLY A 912 0.62 3.71 31.00
CA GLY A 912 -0.44 3.43 30.03
C GLY A 912 -1.45 2.42 30.59
N PRO A 913 -2.66 2.30 30.01
CA PRO A 913 -3.69 1.40 30.51
C PRO A 913 -3.15 -0.04 30.53
N THR A 914 -3.22 -0.67 31.70
CA THR A 914 -2.95 -2.09 31.88
C THR A 914 -4.01 -2.88 31.09
N GLY A 915 -3.56 -3.58 30.04
CA GLY A 915 -4.37 -4.52 29.26
C GLY A 915 -4.49 -5.88 29.92
#